data_AF-A0A317J859-F1
#
_entry.id   AF-A0A317J859-F1
#
_cell.length_a   1.000
_cell.length_b   1.000
_cell.length_c   1.000
_cell.angle_alpha   90.00
_cell.angle_beta   90.00
_cell.angle_gamma   90.00
#
_symmetry.space_group_name_H-M   'P 1'
#
loop_
_entity.id
_entity.type
_entity.pdbx_description
1 polymer ?
#
loop_
_entity_poly.entity_id
_entity_poly.type
_entity_poly.pdbx_seq_one_letter_code
_entity_poly.pdbx_strand_id
1 'polypeptide(L)'
;MLSNITLPLEVIGPDGTTVVTRFSIPQGVNLAGAFQVSMQIHGLQYQTQASLQVNNSTWLPINSSTVNLTQQELAYGGIGGGFHTLQMTMSLPQGLLTSGLNTISFRFNGTDGRVSGFRVLSFNIVGSNGSGLIPAQAFTQEDPNSWQAPSTNPSDISAGKTLWYQAPLTVPTSNGNVSIQTHCTSCHAQDGRDLKYFNYSNNSIRARSMFHGLTAQQGDQIASYIRTLSIPNPGRPWNPPYQPGPGLDSQPVENWAAGAGLTAVLSRDADMLSYLAPNSNTSGWSPAANLNARETPIALQLLDWNSWLPGIHPLDAFGSSFLSSTVYTNYQFLRSKLVPGDANAYQANKGYLWMWIGLDQTFLDPLTKASTDPAWNNPAYVQSIYSMRLWSMVKHWELNQEFKLEPMAQVAFGPQADSRAWYSPEPFFASPNMTHIPMGKVGNGTTAAGQYVAYVWYHLQVVLNGGNNRGTGLGPSIDFPYVFGFVGGMSYAGAPALSNPGCLMTFWLIKGLQDSENGLGPDGAGGVGWGLNTNNPSQLLQLSNWLWNEQPLANQARMMETYLQYWLAKVNSFTPQQFYSGGWAAPTQIPDPTWPENGISNYVAFMIPQFTYRGVSTATTNAIIAWAKTIWPNYNWDATKNAVCVAGTNRPVCTW
;
A
#
# COMPACT_ATOMS: atom_id res chain seq x y z
N MET A 1 25.21 -26.90 22.62
CA MET A 1 25.22 -25.47 22.28
C MET A 1 23.89 -25.15 21.62
N LEU A 2 23.17 -24.12 22.08
CA LEU A 2 21.99 -23.64 21.38
C LEU A 2 22.40 -23.20 19.97
N SER A 3 21.63 -23.59 18.97
CA SER A 3 21.83 -23.12 17.58
C SER A 3 21.51 -21.63 17.55
N ASN A 4 22.41 -20.80 17.04
CA ASN A 4 22.12 -19.38 16.79
C ASN A 4 21.71 -19.23 15.32
N ILE A 5 20.46 -18.85 15.08
CA ILE A 5 19.85 -18.67 13.77
C ILE A 5 19.73 -17.16 13.53
N THR A 6 20.56 -16.63 12.64
CA THR A 6 20.48 -15.22 12.24
C THR A 6 19.41 -15.03 11.15
N LEU A 7 18.50 -14.09 11.36
CA LEU A 7 17.42 -13.73 10.43
C LEU A 7 17.63 -12.32 9.86
N PRO A 8 17.17 -12.03 8.63
CA PRO A 8 16.49 -12.95 7.72
C PRO A 8 17.45 -13.95 7.07
N LEU A 9 16.93 -15.12 6.66
CA LEU A 9 17.67 -16.00 5.74
C LEU A 9 17.49 -15.46 4.32
N GLU A 10 18.54 -14.90 3.73
CA GLU A 10 18.51 -14.39 2.35
C GLU A 10 18.82 -15.50 1.34
N VAL A 11 17.76 -16.06 0.74
CA VAL A 11 17.85 -17.06 -0.33
C VAL A 11 17.90 -16.34 -1.67
N ILE A 12 19.02 -15.64 -1.92
CA ILE A 12 19.20 -14.72 -3.04
C ILE A 12 20.50 -15.05 -3.79
N GLY A 13 20.38 -15.28 -5.09
CA GLY A 13 21.49 -15.71 -5.95
C GLY A 13 21.01 -16.34 -7.26
N PRO A 14 21.90 -16.99 -8.02
CA PRO A 14 21.54 -17.74 -9.22
C PRO A 14 20.52 -18.85 -8.97
N ASP A 15 19.91 -19.35 -10.03
CA ASP A 15 18.97 -20.47 -9.98
C ASP A 15 19.56 -21.66 -9.20
N GLY A 16 18.77 -22.19 -8.26
CA GLY A 16 19.20 -23.27 -7.37
C GLY A 16 19.89 -22.83 -6.08
N THR A 17 20.08 -21.53 -5.84
CA THR A 17 20.67 -21.00 -4.59
C THR A 17 19.95 -21.58 -3.37
N THR A 18 20.74 -22.13 -2.44
CA THR A 18 20.24 -22.79 -1.24
C THR A 18 20.89 -22.20 0.01
N VAL A 19 20.08 -21.88 1.02
CA VAL A 19 20.54 -21.46 2.35
C VAL A 19 20.11 -22.50 3.37
N VAL A 20 21.06 -22.96 4.18
CA VAL A 20 20.85 -23.99 5.20
C VAL A 20 21.09 -23.39 6.57
N THR A 21 20.16 -23.62 7.49
CA THR A 21 20.39 -23.36 8.92
C THR A 21 20.10 -24.60 9.75
N ARG A 22 20.54 -24.57 11.00
CA ARG A 22 20.41 -25.68 11.95
C ARG A 22 19.62 -25.22 13.16
N PHE A 23 18.75 -26.09 13.65
CA PHE A 23 17.99 -25.86 14.88
C PHE A 23 18.04 -27.12 15.74
N SER A 24 17.74 -26.98 17.03
CA SER A 24 17.73 -28.11 17.96
C SER A 24 16.36 -28.28 18.58
N ILE A 25 15.83 -29.50 18.53
CA ILE A 25 14.62 -29.88 19.26
C ILE A 25 15.04 -30.42 20.63
N PRO A 26 14.48 -29.90 21.75
CA PRO A 26 14.79 -30.39 23.08
C PRO A 26 14.54 -31.89 23.26
N GLN A 27 15.33 -32.54 24.11
CA GLN A 27 15.07 -33.93 24.49
C GLN A 27 13.73 -34.04 25.24
N GLY A 28 13.02 -35.15 25.04
CA GLY A 28 11.72 -35.41 25.68
C GLY A 28 10.50 -34.86 24.92
N VAL A 29 10.70 -34.13 23.82
CA VAL A 29 9.60 -33.75 22.92
C VAL A 29 9.09 -35.01 22.20
N ASN A 30 7.79 -35.26 22.27
CA ASN A 30 7.15 -36.35 21.52
C ASN A 30 7.06 -36.00 20.03
N LEU A 31 7.88 -36.65 19.21
CA LEU A 31 7.95 -36.44 17.76
C LEU A 31 7.06 -37.38 16.92
N ALA A 32 6.18 -38.17 17.56
CA ALA A 32 5.23 -39.03 16.83
C ALA A 32 4.02 -38.26 16.25
N GLY A 33 3.88 -36.97 16.59
CA GLY A 33 2.76 -36.13 16.15
C GLY A 33 2.92 -35.53 14.74
N ALA A 34 1.87 -34.84 14.29
CA ALA A 34 1.93 -33.99 13.09
C ALA A 34 2.59 -32.65 13.43
N PHE A 35 3.50 -32.22 12.56
CA PHE A 35 4.21 -30.95 12.69
C PHE A 35 4.04 -30.11 11.44
N GLN A 36 4.14 -28.80 11.60
CA GLN A 36 4.20 -27.86 10.49
C GLN A 36 5.43 -26.96 10.64
N VAL A 37 5.89 -26.39 9.54
CA VAL A 37 6.78 -25.23 9.56
C VAL A 37 5.93 -23.99 9.43
N SER A 38 5.89 -23.15 10.46
CA SER A 38 5.36 -21.78 10.36
C SER A 38 6.46 -20.88 9.82
N MET A 39 6.14 -19.99 8.88
CA MET A 39 7.12 -19.15 8.19
C MET A 39 6.51 -17.78 7.85
N GLN A 40 7.34 -16.74 7.87
CA GLN A 40 7.07 -15.47 7.23
C GLN A 40 8.10 -15.26 6.12
N ILE A 41 7.65 -15.17 4.87
CA ILE A 41 8.52 -15.08 3.69
C ILE A 41 8.22 -13.81 2.90
N HIS A 42 9.26 -13.05 2.60
CA HIS A 42 9.21 -11.87 1.73
C HIS A 42 9.71 -12.21 0.32
N GLY A 43 8.99 -11.72 -0.69
CA GLY A 43 9.44 -11.73 -2.09
C GLY A 43 9.03 -12.97 -2.90
N LEU A 44 8.01 -13.72 -2.48
CA LEU A 44 7.45 -14.83 -3.28
C LEU A 44 6.45 -14.31 -4.32
N GLN A 45 6.88 -14.24 -5.58
CA GLN A 45 6.10 -13.65 -6.67
C GLN A 45 5.38 -14.68 -7.56
N TYR A 46 5.77 -15.95 -7.54
CA TYR A 46 5.10 -17.01 -8.30
C TYR A 46 5.21 -18.38 -7.65
N GLN A 47 4.31 -19.27 -8.07
CA GLN A 47 4.03 -20.56 -7.44
C GLN A 47 5.21 -21.54 -7.43
N THR A 48 6.17 -21.43 -8.36
CA THR A 48 7.30 -22.37 -8.47
C THR A 48 8.62 -21.79 -7.94
N GLN A 49 8.60 -20.60 -7.33
CA GLN A 49 9.80 -19.85 -6.99
C GLN A 49 10.69 -20.51 -5.93
N ALA A 50 10.09 -21.20 -4.95
CA ALA A 50 10.80 -21.63 -3.76
C ALA A 50 10.49 -23.07 -3.34
N SER A 51 11.45 -23.69 -2.66
CA SER A 51 11.30 -25.01 -2.02
C SER A 51 11.94 -25.04 -0.64
N LEU A 52 11.45 -25.96 0.19
CA LEU A 52 11.91 -26.24 1.55
C LEU A 52 12.42 -27.68 1.64
N GLN A 53 13.46 -27.94 2.42
CA GLN A 53 13.88 -29.29 2.81
C GLN A 53 14.16 -29.32 4.31
N VAL A 54 13.72 -30.38 5.00
CA VAL A 54 14.03 -30.61 6.42
C VAL A 54 14.83 -31.90 6.52
N ASN A 55 16.00 -31.84 7.16
CA ASN A 55 16.97 -32.93 7.19
C ASN A 55 17.24 -33.45 5.76
N ASN A 56 17.12 -34.76 5.55
CA ASN A 56 17.34 -35.40 4.26
C ASN A 56 16.02 -35.68 3.51
N SER A 57 14.96 -34.90 3.76
CA SER A 57 13.70 -35.03 3.04
C SER A 57 13.88 -34.74 1.54
N THR A 58 12.88 -35.08 0.74
CA THR A 58 12.74 -34.47 -0.59
C THR A 58 12.48 -32.97 -0.45
N TRP A 59 12.76 -32.21 -1.52
CA TRP A 59 12.36 -30.80 -1.61
C TRP A 59 10.83 -30.70 -1.65
N LEU A 60 10.26 -30.00 -0.69
CA LEU A 60 8.86 -29.65 -0.60
C LEU A 60 8.65 -28.30 -1.30
N PRO A 61 7.89 -28.22 -2.39
CA PRO A 61 7.66 -26.95 -3.07
C PRO A 61 6.83 -26.02 -2.18
N ILE A 62 7.10 -24.72 -2.20
CA ILE A 62 6.31 -23.69 -1.50
C ILE A 62 5.35 -23.08 -2.52
N ASN A 63 4.09 -23.48 -2.49
CA ASN A 63 3.04 -23.00 -3.40
C ASN A 63 1.66 -23.08 -2.74
N SER A 64 0.63 -22.52 -3.39
CA SER A 64 -0.73 -22.46 -2.84
C SER A 64 -1.40 -23.82 -2.57
N SER A 65 -0.86 -24.94 -3.07
CA SER A 65 -1.38 -26.29 -2.76
C SER A 65 -0.61 -27.00 -1.64
N THR A 66 0.54 -26.49 -1.23
CA THR A 66 1.40 -27.11 -0.19
C THR A 66 1.51 -26.28 1.08
N VAL A 67 1.15 -24.99 1.03
CA VAL A 67 1.10 -24.13 2.22
C VAL A 67 -0.31 -23.66 2.53
N ASN A 68 -0.56 -23.41 3.80
CA ASN A 68 -1.74 -22.68 4.27
C ASN A 68 -1.31 -21.23 4.54
N LEU A 69 -1.92 -20.29 3.82
CA LEU A 69 -1.78 -18.86 4.05
C LEU A 69 -2.82 -18.40 5.07
N THR A 70 -2.56 -17.30 5.80
CA THR A 70 -3.61 -16.74 6.67
C THR A 70 -4.72 -16.10 5.82
N GLN A 71 -5.85 -15.82 6.45
CA GLN A 71 -7.02 -15.24 5.78
C GLN A 71 -6.66 -13.94 5.04
N GLN A 72 -5.78 -13.12 5.63
CA GLN A 72 -5.41 -11.82 5.10
C GLN A 72 -4.59 -11.95 3.81
N GLU A 73 -3.58 -12.83 3.77
CA GLU A 73 -2.80 -13.10 2.56
C GLU A 73 -3.66 -13.67 1.43
N LEU A 74 -4.60 -14.56 1.77
CA LEU A 74 -5.55 -15.12 0.80
C LEU A 74 -6.47 -14.04 0.23
N ALA A 75 -6.99 -13.14 1.08
CA ALA A 75 -7.93 -12.09 0.67
C ALA A 75 -7.37 -11.19 -0.44
N TYR A 76 -6.04 -11.10 -0.55
CA TYR A 76 -5.35 -10.29 -1.57
C TYR A 76 -4.58 -11.13 -2.60
N GLY A 77 -5.00 -12.37 -2.83
CA GLY A 77 -4.54 -13.19 -3.95
C GLY A 77 -3.42 -14.19 -3.65
N GLY A 78 -2.90 -14.25 -2.42
CA GLY A 78 -1.87 -15.22 -2.01
C GLY A 78 -0.51 -15.01 -2.68
N ILE A 79 0.20 -16.10 -3.03
CA ILE A 79 1.54 -16.03 -3.65
C ILE A 79 1.46 -15.29 -4.99
N GLY A 80 2.32 -14.27 -5.15
CA GLY A 80 2.30 -13.34 -6.28
C GLY A 80 1.14 -12.33 -6.28
N GLY A 81 0.28 -12.35 -5.27
CA GLY A 81 -0.85 -11.44 -5.12
C GLY A 81 -0.41 -10.04 -4.68
N GLY A 82 -1.29 -9.36 -3.94
CA GLY A 82 -1.05 -8.01 -3.43
C GLY A 82 0.03 -7.94 -2.36
N PHE A 83 0.04 -8.87 -1.41
CA PHE A 83 1.04 -8.89 -0.35
C PHE A 83 2.34 -9.54 -0.82
N HIS A 84 3.46 -8.88 -0.54
CA HIS A 84 4.80 -9.38 -0.85
C HIS A 84 5.46 -10.10 0.33
N THR A 85 4.99 -9.85 1.55
CA THR A 85 5.36 -10.65 2.72
C THR A 85 4.18 -11.50 3.14
N LEU A 86 4.38 -12.81 3.18
CA LEU A 86 3.33 -13.78 3.41
C LEU A 86 3.62 -14.58 4.68
N GLN A 87 2.64 -14.67 5.57
CA GLN A 87 2.65 -15.63 6.68
C GLN A 87 1.99 -16.93 6.23
N MET A 88 2.65 -18.06 6.52
CA MET A 88 2.18 -19.36 6.07
C MET A 88 2.59 -20.50 7.00
N THR A 89 1.88 -21.63 6.89
CA THR A 89 2.31 -22.91 7.46
C THR A 89 2.41 -23.99 6.38
N MET A 90 3.38 -24.90 6.53
CA MET A 90 3.55 -26.06 5.67
C MET A 90 3.57 -27.33 6.52
N SER A 91 2.69 -28.28 6.23
CA SER A 91 2.70 -29.59 6.91
C SER A 91 3.95 -30.38 6.55
N LEU A 92 4.60 -30.94 7.57
CA LEU A 92 5.76 -31.82 7.39
C LEU A 92 5.33 -33.29 7.29
N PRO A 93 5.90 -34.07 6.36
CA PRO A 93 5.81 -35.52 6.42
C PRO A 93 6.25 -36.09 7.77
N GLN A 94 5.60 -37.17 8.21
CA GLN A 94 5.94 -37.83 9.47
C GLN A 94 7.36 -38.40 9.44
N GLY A 95 8.02 -38.42 10.60
CA GLY A 95 9.36 -39.00 10.77
C GLY A 95 10.51 -38.13 10.25
N LEU A 96 10.26 -36.91 9.77
CA LEU A 96 11.34 -36.03 9.31
C LEU A 96 12.18 -35.44 10.44
N LEU A 97 11.61 -35.22 11.62
CA LEU A 97 12.27 -34.56 12.74
C LEU A 97 12.95 -35.58 13.66
N THR A 98 14.11 -35.20 14.19
CA THR A 98 14.84 -35.99 15.18
C THR A 98 14.98 -35.19 16.49
N SER A 99 15.10 -35.89 17.62
CA SER A 99 15.53 -35.23 18.86
C SER A 99 16.95 -34.70 18.71
N GLY A 100 17.22 -33.48 19.19
CA GLY A 100 18.52 -32.84 19.01
C GLY A 100 18.62 -32.07 17.69
N LEU A 101 19.76 -32.17 17.02
CA LEU A 101 20.10 -31.31 15.88
C LEU A 101 19.34 -31.71 14.60
N ASN A 102 18.70 -30.72 13.99
CA ASN A 102 18.02 -30.82 12.71
C ASN A 102 18.54 -29.74 11.75
N THR A 103 18.36 -29.94 10.45
CA THR A 103 18.63 -28.95 9.42
C THR A 103 17.35 -28.53 8.71
N ILE A 104 17.29 -27.27 8.30
CA ILE A 104 16.26 -26.74 7.42
C ILE A 104 16.95 -25.95 6.31
N SER A 105 16.59 -26.26 5.07
CA SER A 105 17.18 -25.69 3.87
C SER A 105 16.07 -25.03 3.07
N PHE A 106 16.34 -23.82 2.60
CA PHE A 106 15.46 -23.09 1.68
C PHE A 106 16.18 -22.91 0.36
N ARG A 107 15.46 -23.11 -0.75
CA ARG A 107 15.99 -23.03 -2.10
C ARG A 107 15.20 -22.05 -2.95
N PHE A 108 15.91 -21.16 -3.63
CA PHE A 108 15.41 -20.41 -4.78
C PHE A 108 15.51 -21.32 -6.00
N ASN A 109 14.37 -21.73 -6.55
CA ASN A 109 14.34 -22.73 -7.62
C ASN A 109 14.88 -22.15 -8.94
N GLY A 110 14.54 -20.90 -9.23
CA GLY A 110 15.06 -20.15 -10.37
C GLY A 110 14.17 -18.97 -10.70
N THR A 111 14.65 -18.05 -11.54
CA THR A 111 13.99 -16.79 -11.90
C THR A 111 12.88 -16.95 -12.97
N ASP A 112 11.88 -16.07 -12.93
CA ASP A 112 10.92 -15.81 -14.02
C ASP A 112 11.40 -14.73 -15.01
N GLY A 113 12.66 -14.27 -14.86
CA GLY A 113 13.21 -13.13 -15.56
C GLY A 113 13.07 -11.80 -14.80
N ARG A 114 12.53 -11.80 -13.56
CA ARG A 114 12.31 -10.59 -12.77
C ARG A 114 12.91 -10.65 -11.37
N VAL A 115 12.74 -11.79 -10.68
CA VAL A 115 13.21 -11.97 -9.30
C VAL A 115 14.57 -12.65 -9.24
N SER A 116 15.32 -12.42 -8.16
CA SER A 116 16.65 -13.04 -7.91
C SER A 116 16.73 -13.79 -6.58
N GLY A 117 15.58 -14.00 -5.92
CA GLY A 117 15.52 -14.69 -4.64
C GLY A 117 14.35 -14.25 -3.76
N PHE A 118 14.38 -14.69 -2.51
CA PHE A 118 13.42 -14.34 -1.46
C PHE A 118 14.10 -14.29 -0.08
N ARG A 119 13.38 -13.85 0.94
CA ARG A 119 13.87 -13.80 2.32
C ARG A 119 12.94 -14.55 3.26
N VAL A 120 13.49 -15.39 4.14
CA VAL A 120 12.74 -15.96 5.26
C VAL A 120 12.95 -15.04 6.47
N LEU A 121 11.91 -14.30 6.85
CA LEU A 121 11.97 -13.31 7.93
C LEU A 121 11.80 -13.94 9.31
N SER A 122 11.05 -15.05 9.38
CA SER A 122 10.91 -15.87 10.58
C SER A 122 10.47 -17.28 10.19
N PHE A 123 10.79 -18.26 11.04
CA PHE A 123 10.21 -19.60 10.97
C PHE A 123 10.20 -20.30 12.33
N ASN A 124 9.35 -21.31 12.49
CA ASN A 124 9.39 -22.24 13.63
C ASN A 124 8.84 -23.62 13.23
N ILE A 125 9.16 -24.66 13.99
CA ILE A 125 8.48 -25.96 13.91
C ILE A 125 7.35 -25.95 14.93
N VAL A 126 6.11 -26.05 14.49
CA VAL A 126 4.93 -26.00 15.36
C VAL A 126 4.29 -27.38 15.46
N GLY A 127 3.99 -27.80 16.69
CA GLY A 127 3.23 -29.01 16.96
C GLY A 127 1.71 -28.81 16.81
N SER A 128 0.94 -29.88 16.98
CA SER A 128 -0.54 -29.86 16.88
C SER A 128 -1.23 -28.95 17.92
N ASN A 129 -0.54 -28.63 19.02
CA ASN A 129 -1.01 -27.68 20.04
C ASN A 129 -0.70 -26.21 19.71
N GLY A 130 -0.09 -25.92 18.56
CA GLY A 130 0.33 -24.58 18.14
C GLY A 130 1.61 -24.05 18.79
N SER A 131 2.23 -24.80 19.71
CA SER A 131 3.49 -24.37 20.34
C SER A 131 4.69 -24.60 19.42
N GLY A 132 5.56 -23.59 19.33
CA GLY A 132 6.84 -23.68 18.61
C GLY A 132 7.88 -24.50 19.38
N LEU A 133 8.62 -25.35 18.67
CA LEU A 133 9.68 -26.20 19.22
C LEU A 133 11.04 -25.51 19.25
N ILE A 134 11.24 -24.47 18.44
CA ILE A 134 12.46 -23.67 18.43
C ILE A 134 12.24 -22.48 19.36
N PRO A 135 13.02 -22.35 20.44
CA PRO A 135 12.78 -21.29 21.40
C PRO A 135 13.26 -19.93 20.86
N ALA A 136 12.62 -18.84 21.29
CA ALA A 136 12.88 -17.50 20.76
C ALA A 136 14.36 -17.08 20.86
N GLN A 137 15.07 -17.48 21.93
CA GLN A 137 16.49 -17.19 22.12
C GLN A 137 17.43 -17.90 21.12
N ALA A 138 16.91 -18.83 20.31
CA ALA A 138 17.68 -19.42 19.22
C ALA A 138 17.77 -18.48 18.01
N PHE A 139 16.95 -17.43 17.96
CA PHE A 139 16.91 -16.48 16.84
C PHE A 139 17.55 -15.16 17.22
N THR A 140 18.36 -14.62 16.31
CA THR A 140 18.91 -13.27 16.38
C THR A 140 18.55 -12.53 15.10
N GLN A 141 18.13 -11.26 15.21
CA GLN A 141 17.94 -10.42 14.03
C GLN A 141 19.27 -9.80 13.62
N GLU A 142 19.59 -9.89 12.34
CA GLU A 142 20.77 -9.24 11.79
C GLU A 142 20.64 -7.72 11.89
N ASP A 143 21.67 -7.08 12.45
CA ASP A 143 21.76 -5.62 12.53
C ASP A 143 22.57 -5.10 11.33
N PRO A 144 21.94 -4.42 10.35
CA PRO A 144 22.63 -3.89 9.19
C PRO A 144 23.60 -2.76 9.53
N ASN A 145 23.53 -2.17 10.73
CA ASN A 145 24.56 -1.22 11.18
C ASN A 145 25.91 -1.89 11.43
N SER A 146 25.93 -3.22 11.58
CA SER A 146 27.17 -3.99 11.67
C SER A 146 27.81 -4.29 10.31
N TRP A 147 27.09 -4.09 9.21
CA TRP A 147 27.58 -4.43 7.87
C TRP A 147 28.75 -3.55 7.46
N GLN A 148 29.84 -4.20 7.05
CA GLN A 148 30.99 -3.54 6.45
C GLN A 148 30.91 -3.58 4.92
N ALA A 149 31.58 -2.64 4.28
CA ALA A 149 31.81 -2.71 2.83
C ALA A 149 32.58 -4.00 2.48
N PRO A 150 32.22 -4.71 1.40
CA PRO A 150 33.00 -5.86 0.92
C PRO A 150 34.49 -5.52 0.66
N SER A 151 34.77 -4.30 0.21
CA SER A 151 36.12 -3.74 0.07
C SER A 151 36.18 -2.31 0.62
N THR A 152 37.24 -2.00 1.34
CA THR A 152 37.56 -0.63 1.79
C THR A 152 38.56 0.07 0.87
N ASN A 153 39.04 -0.60 -0.18
CA ASN A 153 40.01 -0.03 -1.12
C ASN A 153 39.35 1.12 -1.93
N PRO A 154 39.96 2.32 -1.97
CA PRO A 154 39.41 3.46 -2.72
C PRO A 154 39.21 3.17 -4.22
N SER A 155 40.07 2.34 -4.82
CA SER A 155 39.94 1.93 -6.23
C SER A 155 38.70 1.08 -6.48
N ASP A 156 38.36 0.16 -5.56
CA ASP A 156 37.17 -0.69 -5.67
C ASP A 156 35.89 0.13 -5.47
N ILE A 157 35.90 1.06 -4.51
CA ILE A 157 34.79 1.99 -4.28
C ILE A 157 34.58 2.88 -5.51
N SER A 158 35.66 3.41 -6.09
CA SER A 158 35.58 4.22 -7.31
C SER A 158 35.08 3.40 -8.51
N ALA A 159 35.55 2.16 -8.67
CA ALA A 159 35.06 1.25 -9.70
C ALA A 159 33.57 0.93 -9.51
N GLY A 160 33.14 0.67 -8.27
CA GLY A 160 31.74 0.45 -7.91
C GLY A 160 30.85 1.63 -8.26
N LYS A 161 31.31 2.85 -7.99
CA LYS A 161 30.63 4.07 -8.43
C LYS A 161 30.53 4.13 -9.95
N THR A 162 31.61 3.91 -10.68
CA THR A 162 31.57 3.91 -12.16
C THR A 162 30.57 2.87 -12.69
N LEU A 163 30.59 1.65 -12.14
CA LEU A 163 29.66 0.59 -12.53
C LEU A 163 28.20 1.00 -12.28
N TRP A 164 27.90 1.58 -11.12
CA TRP A 164 26.55 2.07 -10.79
C TRP A 164 25.97 3.02 -11.85
N TYR A 165 26.81 3.91 -12.37
CA TYR A 165 26.38 4.93 -13.33
C TYR A 165 26.45 4.50 -14.79
N GLN A 166 27.34 3.56 -15.15
CA GLN A 166 27.76 3.37 -16.55
C GLN A 166 27.86 1.90 -16.98
N ALA A 167 27.66 0.94 -16.08
CA ALA A 167 27.84 -0.46 -16.45
C ALA A 167 26.87 -0.87 -17.58
N PRO A 168 27.34 -1.58 -18.62
CA PRO A 168 26.43 -2.24 -19.55
C PRO A 168 25.70 -3.34 -18.79
N LEU A 169 24.36 -3.34 -18.87
CA LEU A 169 23.50 -4.28 -18.16
C LEU A 169 22.76 -5.19 -19.12
N THR A 170 22.33 -6.32 -18.59
CA THR A 170 21.46 -7.29 -19.27
C THR A 170 20.26 -7.66 -18.40
N VAL A 171 19.26 -8.30 -18.98
CA VAL A 171 18.17 -8.96 -18.25
C VAL A 171 18.03 -10.41 -18.74
N PRO A 172 17.84 -11.38 -17.83
CA PRO A 172 17.62 -12.76 -18.22
C PRO A 172 16.22 -12.94 -18.83
N THR A 173 16.17 -13.71 -19.92
CA THR A 173 14.92 -14.13 -20.59
C THR A 173 14.93 -15.65 -20.78
N SER A 174 13.82 -16.22 -21.23
CA SER A 174 13.77 -17.64 -21.60
C SER A 174 14.76 -18.04 -22.69
N ASN A 175 15.26 -17.06 -23.48
CA ASN A 175 16.17 -17.27 -24.60
C ASN A 175 17.60 -16.78 -24.30
N GLY A 176 17.93 -16.58 -23.02
CA GLY A 176 19.21 -16.05 -22.57
C GLY A 176 19.16 -14.56 -22.20
N ASN A 177 20.31 -13.96 -21.96
CA ASN A 177 20.41 -12.58 -21.50
C ASN A 177 20.31 -11.60 -22.67
N VAL A 178 19.51 -10.54 -22.49
CA VAL A 178 19.32 -9.46 -23.48
C VAL A 178 19.88 -8.17 -22.91
N SER A 179 20.67 -7.43 -23.70
CA SER A 179 21.21 -6.13 -23.31
C SER A 179 20.10 -5.08 -23.13
N ILE A 180 20.26 -4.23 -22.12
CA ILE A 180 19.38 -3.07 -21.88
C ILE A 180 20.19 -1.77 -22.05
N GLN A 181 19.51 -0.66 -22.34
CA GLN A 181 20.14 0.65 -22.53
C GLN A 181 20.42 1.34 -21.19
N THR A 182 19.79 0.89 -20.12
CA THR A 182 19.79 1.57 -18.84
C THR A 182 20.88 1.09 -17.90
N HIS A 183 21.13 1.90 -16.87
CA HIS A 183 22.10 1.64 -15.81
C HIS A 183 21.38 1.54 -14.47
N CYS A 184 22.09 1.16 -13.39
CA CYS A 184 21.46 1.03 -12.06
C CYS A 184 20.79 2.34 -11.61
N THR A 185 21.45 3.48 -11.85
CA THR A 185 20.92 4.84 -11.60
C THR A 185 19.64 5.20 -12.37
N SER A 186 19.29 4.47 -13.43
CA SER A 186 18.09 4.73 -14.21
C SER A 186 16.83 4.29 -13.44
N CYS A 187 16.86 3.10 -12.84
CA CYS A 187 15.74 2.52 -12.09
C CYS A 187 15.73 2.89 -10.60
N HIS A 188 16.91 3.01 -9.99
CA HIS A 188 17.09 3.34 -8.58
C HIS A 188 17.28 4.83 -8.36
N ALA A 189 17.46 5.25 -7.10
CA ALA A 189 17.86 6.62 -6.82
C ALA A 189 19.24 6.91 -7.45
N GLN A 190 19.47 8.14 -7.89
CA GLN A 190 20.62 8.52 -8.73
C GLN A 190 21.97 8.07 -8.17
N ASP A 191 22.17 8.22 -6.86
CA ASP A 191 23.39 7.82 -6.16
C ASP A 191 23.35 6.42 -5.53
N GLY A 192 22.20 5.73 -5.61
CA GLY A 192 21.94 4.44 -4.97
C GLY A 192 21.56 4.54 -3.50
N ARG A 193 21.19 5.73 -3.00
CA ARG A 193 20.77 5.93 -1.61
C ARG A 193 19.65 5.02 -1.16
N ASP A 194 18.74 4.63 -2.04
CA ASP A 194 17.63 3.74 -1.69
C ASP A 194 18.12 2.37 -1.23
N LEU A 195 19.18 1.83 -1.86
CA LEU A 195 19.79 0.56 -1.45
C LEU A 195 20.38 0.65 -0.03
N LYS A 196 20.99 1.79 0.33
CA LYS A 196 21.50 2.01 1.69
C LYS A 196 20.36 2.30 2.66
N TYR A 197 19.44 3.19 2.31
CA TYR A 197 18.32 3.62 3.13
C TYR A 197 17.46 2.45 3.61
N PHE A 198 17.08 1.57 2.68
CA PHE A 198 16.29 0.38 2.95
C PHE A 198 17.13 -0.83 3.35
N ASN A 199 18.43 -0.69 3.59
CA ASN A 199 19.32 -1.78 4.02
C ASN A 199 19.25 -3.03 3.12
N TYR A 200 19.41 -2.86 1.81
CA TYR A 200 19.71 -4.00 0.94
C TYR A 200 21.10 -4.54 1.30
N SER A 201 21.21 -5.82 1.62
CA SER A 201 22.46 -6.47 2.06
C SER A 201 23.53 -6.49 0.96
N ASN A 202 24.78 -6.74 1.34
CA ASN A 202 25.87 -6.92 0.37
C ASN A 202 25.56 -8.09 -0.58
N ASN A 203 25.01 -9.19 -0.06
CA ASN A 203 24.63 -10.34 -0.87
C ASN A 203 23.51 -9.99 -1.86
N SER A 204 22.49 -9.25 -1.44
CA SER A 204 21.39 -8.82 -2.31
C SER A 204 21.90 -7.92 -3.44
N ILE A 205 22.79 -6.98 -3.15
CA ILE A 205 23.38 -6.08 -4.16
C ILE A 205 24.24 -6.88 -5.15
N ARG A 206 25.11 -7.77 -4.64
CA ARG A 206 25.97 -8.63 -5.44
C ARG A 206 25.15 -9.55 -6.36
N ALA A 207 24.19 -10.28 -5.80
CA ALA A 207 23.35 -11.21 -6.54
C ALA A 207 22.51 -10.48 -7.61
N ARG A 208 21.95 -9.31 -7.30
CA ARG A 208 21.19 -8.53 -8.29
C ARG A 208 22.09 -7.92 -9.37
N SER A 209 23.33 -7.58 -9.05
CA SER A 209 24.33 -7.17 -10.04
C SER A 209 24.64 -8.32 -11.01
N MET A 210 24.80 -9.54 -10.48
CA MET A 210 25.01 -10.75 -11.30
C MET A 210 23.81 -11.09 -12.18
N PHE A 211 22.59 -10.92 -11.65
CA PHE A 211 21.35 -11.04 -12.43
C PHE A 211 21.37 -10.11 -13.65
N HIS A 212 21.99 -8.93 -13.55
CA HIS A 212 22.14 -7.97 -14.64
C HIS A 212 23.40 -8.16 -15.50
N GLY A 213 24.09 -9.30 -15.39
CA GLY A 213 25.22 -9.67 -16.24
C GLY A 213 26.58 -9.18 -15.75
N LEU A 214 26.66 -8.61 -14.55
CA LEU A 214 27.94 -8.25 -13.92
C LEU A 214 28.57 -9.45 -13.20
N THR A 215 29.87 -9.36 -12.92
CA THR A 215 30.56 -10.37 -12.12
C THR A 215 30.27 -10.17 -10.63
N ALA A 216 30.54 -11.21 -9.84
CA ALA A 216 30.52 -11.13 -8.37
C ALA A 216 31.38 -9.98 -7.84
N GLN A 217 32.61 -9.82 -8.35
CA GLN A 217 33.53 -8.77 -7.93
C GLN A 217 32.95 -7.37 -8.23
N GLN A 218 32.36 -7.19 -9.42
CA GLN A 218 31.71 -5.93 -9.78
C GLN A 218 30.53 -5.63 -8.85
N GLY A 219 29.75 -6.66 -8.48
CA GLY A 219 28.70 -6.54 -7.47
C GLY A 219 29.23 -6.13 -6.09
N ASP A 220 30.35 -6.71 -5.65
CA ASP A 220 31.01 -6.36 -4.39
C ASP A 220 31.57 -4.92 -4.41
N GLN A 221 32.07 -4.46 -5.55
CA GLN A 221 32.50 -3.08 -5.77
C GLN A 221 31.32 -2.11 -5.65
N ILE A 222 30.19 -2.40 -6.30
CA ILE A 222 28.95 -1.60 -6.19
C ILE A 222 28.49 -1.57 -4.73
N ALA A 223 28.40 -2.72 -4.05
CA ALA A 223 28.02 -2.78 -2.64
C ALA A 223 28.97 -1.95 -1.76
N SER A 224 30.27 -1.98 -2.04
CA SER A 224 31.27 -1.17 -1.34
C SER A 224 31.01 0.33 -1.53
N TYR A 225 30.73 0.77 -2.76
CA TYR A 225 30.31 2.15 -3.04
C TYR A 225 29.05 2.54 -2.26
N ILE A 226 27.98 1.73 -2.31
CA ILE A 226 26.72 2.02 -1.60
C ILE A 226 26.95 2.19 -0.09
N ARG A 227 27.80 1.36 0.53
CA ARG A 227 28.10 1.48 1.97
C ARG A 227 28.79 2.79 2.33
N THR A 228 29.51 3.43 1.41
CA THR A 228 30.19 4.73 1.64
C THR A 228 29.26 5.94 1.65
N LEU A 229 28.02 5.81 1.17
CA LEU A 229 27.07 6.93 1.14
C LEU A 229 26.77 7.46 2.55
N SER A 230 26.94 8.75 2.80
CA SER A 230 26.76 9.34 4.15
C SER A 230 25.30 9.73 4.42
N ILE A 231 24.42 8.72 4.49
CA ILE A 231 22.98 8.88 4.74
C ILE A 231 22.49 7.90 5.81
N PRO A 232 21.34 8.19 6.47
CA PRO A 232 20.66 7.23 7.33
C PRO A 232 20.26 5.96 6.58
N ASN A 233 20.18 4.86 7.32
CA ASN A 233 19.71 3.55 6.86
C ASN A 233 18.64 2.97 7.82
N PRO A 234 17.48 3.63 7.98
CA PRO A 234 16.45 3.22 8.94
C PRO A 234 15.60 2.04 8.46
N GLY A 235 15.51 1.82 7.14
CA GLY A 235 14.54 0.91 6.54
C GLY A 235 14.94 -0.56 6.52
N ARG A 236 14.06 -1.39 5.95
CA ARG A 236 14.32 -2.77 5.54
C ARG A 236 13.67 -3.03 4.18
N PRO A 237 14.20 -3.92 3.32
CA PRO A 237 13.65 -4.13 1.99
C PRO A 237 12.23 -4.71 1.97
N TRP A 238 11.81 -5.34 3.07
CA TRP A 238 10.48 -5.95 3.25
C TRP A 238 9.51 -5.08 4.04
N ASN A 239 9.97 -3.97 4.63
CA ASN A 239 9.11 -3.01 5.31
C ASN A 239 8.61 -2.00 4.28
N PRO A 240 7.28 -1.86 4.08
CA PRO A 240 6.75 -0.92 3.11
C PRO A 240 7.10 0.52 3.45
N PRO A 241 7.59 1.32 2.47
CA PRO A 241 7.79 2.74 2.69
C PRO A 241 6.50 3.40 3.18
N TYR A 242 6.64 4.21 4.23
CA TYR A 242 5.54 4.94 4.86
C TYR A 242 4.40 4.07 5.40
N GLN A 243 4.63 2.78 5.68
CA GLN A 243 3.63 1.94 6.36
C GLN A 243 3.13 2.68 7.62
N PRO A 244 1.83 3.00 7.74
CA PRO A 244 1.34 3.74 8.88
C PRO A 244 1.34 2.88 10.14
N GLY A 245 1.55 3.52 11.28
CA GLY A 245 1.50 2.87 12.58
C GLY A 245 1.98 3.76 13.72
N PRO A 246 1.71 3.34 14.97
CA PRO A 246 2.04 4.14 16.15
C PRO A 246 3.54 4.45 16.25
N GLY A 247 3.86 5.72 16.52
CA GLY A 247 5.21 6.21 16.71
C GLY A 247 5.92 6.64 15.42
N LEU A 248 5.27 6.58 14.25
CA LEU A 248 5.90 6.97 12.98
C LEU A 248 6.29 8.46 12.95
N ASP A 249 5.46 9.35 13.47
CA ASP A 249 5.73 10.79 13.57
C ASP A 249 6.70 11.12 14.71
N SER A 250 6.89 10.21 15.67
CA SER A 250 7.89 10.36 16.74
C SER A 250 9.32 10.12 16.25
N GLN A 251 9.49 9.49 15.09
CA GLN A 251 10.79 9.31 14.46
C GLN A 251 11.26 10.59 13.75
N PRO A 252 12.58 10.79 13.62
CA PRO A 252 13.14 11.82 12.74
C PRO A 252 12.51 11.75 11.35
N VAL A 253 12.26 12.92 10.74
CA VAL A 253 11.54 12.99 9.45
C VAL A 253 12.30 12.27 8.33
N GLU A 254 13.63 12.26 8.38
CA GLU A 254 14.48 11.50 7.48
C GLU A 254 14.26 9.98 7.58
N ASN A 255 13.66 9.49 8.67
CA ASN A 255 13.31 8.08 8.85
C ASN A 255 11.85 7.78 8.46
N TRP A 256 11.06 8.79 8.08
CA TRP A 256 9.65 8.62 7.80
C TRP A 256 9.39 7.60 6.68
N ALA A 257 10.22 7.65 5.62
CA ALA A 257 10.11 6.72 4.50
C ALA A 257 10.41 5.26 4.86
N ALA A 258 11.01 4.96 6.03
CA ALA A 258 11.17 3.59 6.49
C ALA A 258 9.84 2.92 6.87
N GLY A 259 8.81 3.74 7.17
CA GLY A 259 7.53 3.28 7.69
C GLY A 259 7.63 2.70 9.12
N ALA A 260 6.46 2.39 9.70
CA ALA A 260 6.36 1.71 10.99
C ALA A 260 6.68 0.19 10.91
N GLY A 261 6.93 -0.31 9.69
CA GLY A 261 7.30 -1.70 9.41
C GLY A 261 6.13 -2.68 9.47
N LEU A 262 6.40 -3.94 9.10
CA LEU A 262 5.37 -4.98 9.02
C LEU A 262 4.71 -5.31 10.37
N THR A 263 5.38 -5.05 11.49
CA THR A 263 4.81 -5.25 12.84
C THR A 263 3.67 -4.29 13.16
N ALA A 264 3.55 -3.18 12.42
CA ALA A 264 2.44 -2.25 12.55
C ALA A 264 1.22 -2.64 11.70
N VAL A 265 1.35 -3.61 10.78
CA VAL A 265 0.24 -4.09 9.97
C VAL A 265 -0.69 -4.90 10.85
N LEU A 266 -1.96 -4.48 10.92
CA LEU A 266 -2.95 -5.17 11.73
C LEU A 266 -3.31 -6.51 11.10
N SER A 267 -3.60 -7.51 11.95
CA SER A 267 -4.07 -8.82 11.47
C SER A 267 -5.51 -8.78 10.98
N ARG A 268 -6.31 -7.82 11.49
CA ARG A 268 -7.73 -7.66 11.15
C ARG A 268 -8.11 -6.19 11.04
N ASP A 269 -9.05 -5.89 10.15
CA ASP A 269 -9.60 -4.54 10.03
C ASP A 269 -10.29 -4.12 11.34
N ALA A 270 -10.92 -5.06 12.05
CA ALA A 270 -11.58 -4.78 13.31
C ALA A 270 -10.64 -4.19 14.39
N ASP A 271 -9.34 -4.47 14.30
CA ASP A 271 -8.35 -3.98 15.25
C ASP A 271 -8.03 -2.48 15.03
N MET A 272 -8.45 -1.86 13.90
CA MET A 272 -8.32 -0.41 13.67
C MET A 272 -9.16 0.41 14.65
N LEU A 273 -10.23 -0.16 15.22
CA LEU A 273 -11.18 0.59 16.05
C LEU A 273 -10.51 1.30 17.24
N SER A 274 -9.50 0.69 17.86
CA SER A 274 -8.77 1.29 18.98
C SER A 274 -7.91 2.50 18.56
N TYR A 275 -7.58 2.62 17.28
CA TYR A 275 -6.84 3.75 16.71
C TYR A 275 -7.76 4.83 16.17
N LEU A 276 -8.93 4.44 15.65
CA LEU A 276 -9.98 5.39 15.27
C LEU A 276 -10.61 6.05 16.50
N ALA A 277 -10.90 5.28 17.54
CA ALA A 277 -11.56 5.74 18.75
C ALA A 277 -10.76 5.37 20.02
N PRO A 278 -9.55 5.91 20.22
CA PRO A 278 -8.68 5.56 21.34
C PRO A 278 -9.38 5.84 22.67
N ASN A 279 -9.42 4.85 23.57
CA ASN A 279 -10.16 4.91 24.83
C ASN A 279 -11.65 5.28 24.64
N SER A 280 -12.25 4.86 23.52
CA SER A 280 -13.60 5.25 23.08
C SER A 280 -13.78 6.75 22.81
N ASN A 281 -12.70 7.53 22.69
CA ASN A 281 -12.76 8.94 22.31
C ASN A 281 -12.84 9.11 20.79
N THR A 282 -13.90 9.75 20.31
CA THR A 282 -14.14 10.02 18.88
C THR A 282 -13.96 11.49 18.52
N SER A 283 -13.38 12.33 19.39
CA SER A 283 -13.13 13.75 19.10
C SER A 283 -12.26 13.96 17.86
N GLY A 284 -11.36 12.99 17.58
CA GLY A 284 -10.53 12.98 16.38
C GLY A 284 -11.29 12.79 15.06
N TRP A 285 -12.60 12.49 15.10
CA TRP A 285 -13.45 12.34 13.91
C TRP A 285 -14.09 13.65 13.48
N SER A 286 -14.00 14.69 14.31
CA SER A 286 -14.54 16.00 13.99
C SER A 286 -13.95 16.51 12.66
N PRO A 287 -14.75 17.18 11.80
CA PRO A 287 -14.24 17.82 10.58
C PRO A 287 -13.09 18.79 10.84
N ALA A 288 -13.09 19.48 11.99
CA ALA A 288 -12.04 20.42 12.38
C ALA A 288 -10.83 19.77 13.07
N ALA A 289 -10.87 18.44 13.31
CA ALA A 289 -9.74 17.70 13.85
C ALA A 289 -8.87 17.12 12.71
N ASN A 290 -7.74 16.51 13.07
CA ASN A 290 -6.92 15.77 12.13
C ASN A 290 -6.70 14.35 12.66
N LEU A 291 -7.40 13.37 12.08
CA LEU A 291 -7.07 11.97 12.26
C LEU A 291 -5.79 11.68 11.48
N ASN A 292 -4.69 11.48 12.20
CA ASN A 292 -3.38 11.31 11.60
C ASN A 292 -3.27 9.96 10.89
N ALA A 293 -3.27 9.99 9.55
CA ALA A 293 -3.14 8.81 8.71
C ALA A 293 -1.82 8.06 8.92
N ARG A 294 -0.73 8.78 9.25
CA ARG A 294 0.61 8.20 9.47
C ARG A 294 0.67 7.35 10.74
N GLU A 295 -0.15 7.69 11.73
CA GLU A 295 -0.19 7.04 13.04
C GLU A 295 -1.32 5.98 13.14
N THR A 296 -2.17 5.86 12.12
CA THR A 296 -3.32 4.95 12.11
C THR A 296 -2.95 3.66 11.35
N PRO A 297 -2.59 2.57 12.04
CA PRO A 297 -2.25 1.31 11.38
C PRO A 297 -3.47 0.73 10.67
N ILE A 298 -3.23 0.00 9.57
CA ILE A 298 -4.27 -0.65 8.77
C ILE A 298 -4.00 -2.15 8.65
N ALA A 299 -5.04 -2.92 8.34
CA ALA A 299 -4.93 -4.35 8.05
C ALA A 299 -4.50 -4.62 6.59
N LEU A 300 -3.55 -3.82 6.10
CA LEU A 300 -2.97 -3.93 4.78
C LEU A 300 -1.50 -3.58 4.85
N GLN A 301 -0.67 -4.40 4.22
CA GLN A 301 0.68 -4.00 3.89
C GLN A 301 0.58 -2.90 2.83
N LEU A 302 1.37 -1.84 2.92
CA LEU A 302 1.64 -1.01 1.75
C LEU A 302 2.62 -1.75 0.83
N LEU A 303 2.89 -1.18 -0.34
CA LEU A 303 3.83 -1.75 -1.30
C LEU A 303 5.27 -1.60 -0.80
N ASP A 304 6.03 -2.70 -0.76
CA ASP A 304 7.47 -2.68 -0.43
C ASP A 304 8.31 -1.93 -1.48
N TRP A 305 9.57 -1.63 -1.18
CA TRP A 305 10.42 -0.87 -2.11
C TRP A 305 10.60 -1.56 -3.47
N ASN A 306 10.57 -2.90 -3.55
CA ASN A 306 10.68 -3.59 -4.84
C ASN A 306 9.48 -3.32 -5.75
N SER A 307 8.30 -3.07 -5.17
CA SER A 307 7.09 -2.68 -5.90
C SER A 307 7.10 -1.23 -6.38
N TRP A 308 7.98 -0.39 -5.84
CA TRP A 308 8.14 0.99 -6.29
C TRP A 308 9.05 1.10 -7.51
N LEU A 309 9.94 0.12 -7.71
CA LEU A 309 10.91 0.15 -8.80
C LEU A 309 10.25 -0.17 -10.14
N PRO A 310 10.63 0.53 -11.24
CA PRO A 310 10.17 0.16 -12.58
C PRO A 310 10.69 -1.23 -12.94
N GLY A 311 9.79 -2.12 -13.37
CA GLY A 311 10.15 -3.46 -13.85
C GLY A 311 10.85 -3.41 -15.21
N ILE A 312 10.49 -2.44 -16.05
CA ILE A 312 11.16 -2.08 -17.31
C ILE A 312 11.33 -0.56 -17.30
N HIS A 313 12.55 -0.05 -17.37
CA HIS A 313 12.75 1.39 -17.37
C HIS A 313 12.12 2.04 -18.62
N PRO A 314 11.52 3.24 -18.52
CA PRO A 314 10.87 3.89 -19.67
C PRO A 314 11.74 4.07 -20.92
N LEU A 315 13.06 4.27 -20.77
CA LEU A 315 14.01 4.27 -21.90
C LEU A 315 14.03 2.92 -22.65
N ASP A 316 14.03 1.80 -21.94
CA ASP A 316 14.02 0.47 -22.57
C ASP A 316 12.65 0.15 -23.17
N ALA A 317 11.56 0.67 -22.56
CA ALA A 317 10.20 0.47 -23.03
C ALA A 317 9.82 1.32 -24.26
N PHE A 318 10.25 2.58 -24.31
CA PHE A 318 9.77 3.59 -25.27
C PHE A 318 10.89 4.28 -26.06
N GLY A 319 12.14 3.91 -25.83
CA GLY A 319 13.30 4.47 -26.52
C GLY A 319 13.60 5.91 -26.14
N SER A 320 14.36 6.60 -27.01
CA SER A 320 14.84 7.96 -26.78
C SER A 320 13.73 9.01 -26.66
N SER A 321 12.51 8.70 -27.10
CA SER A 321 11.32 9.56 -26.91
C SER A 321 11.06 9.88 -25.44
N PHE A 322 11.40 8.98 -24.53
CA PHE A 322 11.33 9.22 -23.10
C PHE A 322 12.35 10.27 -22.64
N LEU A 323 13.59 10.21 -23.12
CA LEU A 323 14.64 11.15 -22.70
C LEU A 323 14.40 12.58 -23.23
N SER A 324 13.70 12.72 -24.35
CA SER A 324 13.26 14.02 -24.87
C SER A 324 11.90 14.47 -24.33
N SER A 325 11.24 13.66 -23.49
CA SER A 325 9.92 13.98 -22.95
C SER A 325 9.97 15.13 -21.94
N THR A 326 8.85 15.82 -21.79
CA THR A 326 8.67 16.90 -20.81
C THR A 326 8.77 16.39 -19.37
N VAL A 327 8.36 15.16 -19.11
CA VAL A 327 8.49 14.55 -17.78
C VAL A 327 9.96 14.32 -17.40
N TYR A 328 10.76 13.73 -18.30
CA TYR A 328 12.18 13.51 -18.01
C TYR A 328 12.95 14.83 -17.87
N THR A 329 12.67 15.81 -18.74
CA THR A 329 13.32 17.12 -18.67
C THR A 329 12.88 17.94 -17.46
N ASN A 330 11.63 17.79 -16.98
CA ASN A 330 11.17 18.37 -15.71
C ASN A 330 11.91 17.80 -14.50
N TYR A 331 12.15 16.49 -14.47
CA TYR A 331 12.98 15.86 -13.45
C TYR A 331 14.41 16.44 -13.43
N GLN A 332 15.05 16.55 -14.60
CA GLN A 332 16.38 17.17 -14.71
C GLN A 332 16.36 18.64 -14.26
N PHE A 333 15.32 19.38 -14.63
CA PHE A 333 15.13 20.77 -14.21
C PHE A 333 15.04 20.89 -12.68
N LEU A 334 14.16 20.13 -12.04
CA LEU A 334 13.99 20.12 -10.59
C LEU A 334 15.31 19.83 -9.87
N ARG A 335 16.06 18.81 -10.31
CA ARG A 335 17.38 18.49 -9.75
C ARG A 335 18.37 19.65 -9.87
N SER A 336 18.30 20.42 -10.96
CA SER A 336 19.18 21.59 -11.15
C SER A 336 18.80 22.82 -10.31
N LYS A 337 17.58 22.86 -9.75
CA LYS A 337 17.03 24.02 -9.05
C LYS A 337 16.86 23.83 -7.56
N LEU A 338 16.59 22.61 -7.11
CA LEU A 338 16.46 22.32 -5.69
C LEU A 338 17.83 22.33 -5.01
N VAL A 339 17.84 22.78 -3.76
CA VAL A 339 19.03 22.81 -2.90
C VAL A 339 18.66 22.14 -1.57
N PRO A 340 19.49 21.21 -1.04
CA PRO A 340 19.11 20.45 0.14
C PRO A 340 18.77 21.33 1.35
N GLY A 341 17.52 21.23 1.84
CA GLY A 341 17.01 21.97 2.99
C GLY A 341 16.73 23.46 2.73
N ASP A 342 16.74 23.92 1.48
CA ASP A 342 16.47 25.32 1.14
C ASP A 342 14.98 25.57 0.86
N ALA A 343 14.32 26.26 1.80
CA ALA A 343 12.91 26.62 1.69
C ALA A 343 12.60 27.57 0.52
N ASN A 344 13.52 28.47 0.14
CA ASN A 344 13.30 29.39 -0.98
C ASN A 344 13.38 28.66 -2.31
N ALA A 345 14.39 27.79 -2.47
CA ALA A 345 14.51 26.95 -3.64
C ALA A 345 13.29 26.04 -3.79
N TYR A 346 12.81 25.45 -2.69
CA TYR A 346 11.60 24.64 -2.72
C TYR A 346 10.35 25.46 -3.08
N GLN A 347 10.13 26.59 -2.41
CA GLN A 347 8.99 27.47 -2.66
C GLN A 347 8.92 27.95 -4.12
N ALA A 348 10.07 28.31 -4.71
CA ALA A 348 10.15 28.76 -6.10
C ALA A 348 9.87 27.66 -7.12
N ASN A 349 10.07 26.39 -6.77
CA ASN A 349 10.03 25.28 -7.72
C ASN A 349 8.94 24.23 -7.43
N LYS A 350 8.20 24.32 -6.31
CA LYS A 350 7.17 23.34 -5.94
C LYS A 350 6.07 23.17 -7.00
N GLY A 351 5.80 24.20 -7.80
CA GLY A 351 4.86 24.11 -8.93
C GLY A 351 5.26 23.03 -9.95
N TYR A 352 6.56 22.82 -10.18
CA TYR A 352 7.07 21.80 -11.10
C TYR A 352 6.97 20.37 -10.55
N LEU A 353 6.95 20.19 -9.23
CA LEU A 353 6.62 18.91 -8.60
C LEU A 353 5.15 18.58 -8.83
N TRP A 354 4.26 19.58 -8.71
CA TRP A 354 2.84 19.39 -8.99
C TRP A 354 2.55 19.15 -10.47
N MET A 355 3.15 19.92 -11.37
CA MET A 355 2.95 19.77 -12.82
C MET A 355 3.38 18.41 -13.36
N TRP A 356 4.29 17.72 -12.67
CA TRP A 356 4.85 16.44 -13.09
C TRP A 356 3.77 15.44 -13.52
N ILE A 357 2.66 15.36 -12.77
CA ILE A 357 1.53 14.45 -13.05
C ILE A 357 0.84 14.71 -14.39
N GLY A 358 0.85 15.96 -14.86
CA GLY A 358 0.28 16.32 -16.15
C GLY A 358 1.26 15.98 -17.27
N LEU A 359 2.56 16.11 -17.01
CA LEU A 359 3.62 15.85 -17.97
C LEU A 359 3.78 14.35 -18.24
N ASP A 360 3.70 13.52 -17.21
CA ASP A 360 3.75 12.07 -17.41
C ASP A 360 2.45 11.50 -17.97
N GLN A 361 1.27 12.05 -17.63
CA GLN A 361 0.01 11.70 -18.29
C GLN A 361 0.08 12.04 -19.78
N THR A 362 0.57 13.23 -20.14
CA THR A 362 0.77 13.64 -21.54
C THR A 362 1.68 12.67 -22.30
N PHE A 363 2.69 12.11 -21.64
CA PHE A 363 3.56 11.09 -22.24
C PHE A 363 2.87 9.72 -22.36
N LEU A 364 2.08 9.33 -21.37
CA LEU A 364 1.48 8.00 -21.28
C LEU A 364 0.18 7.83 -22.09
N ASP A 365 -0.61 8.89 -22.22
CA ASP A 365 -1.89 8.90 -22.94
C ASP A 365 -1.83 8.29 -24.35
N PRO A 366 -0.90 8.71 -25.23
CA PRO A 366 -0.83 8.13 -26.57
C PRO A 366 -0.34 6.67 -26.59
N LEU A 367 0.26 6.19 -25.50
CA LEU A 367 0.83 4.84 -25.37
C LEU A 367 -0.18 3.85 -24.75
N THR A 368 -1.15 4.35 -23.98
CA THR A 368 -2.15 3.56 -23.26
C THR A 368 -3.28 3.16 -24.20
N LYS A 369 -3.61 1.87 -24.25
CA LYS A 369 -4.69 1.34 -25.09
C LYS A 369 -6.03 1.30 -24.34
N ALA A 370 -7.13 1.28 -25.09
CA ALA A 370 -8.46 1.04 -24.54
C ALA A 370 -8.48 -0.27 -23.72
N SER A 371 -9.32 -0.35 -22.69
CA SER A 371 -9.34 -1.49 -21.75
C SER A 371 -9.66 -2.85 -22.40
N THR A 372 -10.31 -2.84 -23.57
CA THR A 372 -10.64 -4.04 -24.36
C THR A 372 -9.54 -4.48 -25.33
N ASP A 373 -8.43 -3.72 -25.44
CA ASP A 373 -7.35 -4.02 -26.37
C ASP A 373 -6.57 -5.28 -25.94
N PRO A 374 -6.28 -6.22 -26.86
CA PRO A 374 -5.55 -7.44 -26.55
C PRO A 374 -4.11 -7.21 -26.06
N ALA A 375 -3.51 -6.02 -26.25
CA ALA A 375 -2.19 -5.68 -25.73
C ALA A 375 -2.09 -5.85 -24.20
N TRP A 376 -3.20 -5.68 -23.47
CA TRP A 376 -3.27 -5.92 -22.02
C TRP A 376 -3.05 -7.39 -21.61
N ASN A 377 -3.04 -8.33 -22.56
CA ASN A 377 -2.64 -9.72 -22.30
C ASN A 377 -1.13 -9.97 -22.43
N ASN A 378 -0.36 -8.99 -22.91
CA ASN A 378 1.09 -9.06 -22.98
C ASN A 378 1.69 -8.48 -21.67
N PRO A 379 2.32 -9.30 -20.81
CA PRO A 379 2.90 -8.83 -19.56
C PRO A 379 3.97 -7.74 -19.75
N ALA A 380 4.74 -7.78 -20.85
CA ALA A 380 5.73 -6.75 -21.13
C ALA A 380 5.07 -5.39 -21.44
N TYR A 381 3.95 -5.38 -22.17
CA TYR A 381 3.19 -4.14 -22.42
C TYR A 381 2.63 -3.56 -21.12
N VAL A 382 1.97 -4.39 -20.30
CA VAL A 382 1.45 -3.96 -18.99
C VAL A 382 2.57 -3.36 -18.14
N GLN A 383 3.73 -4.02 -18.09
CA GLN A 383 4.88 -3.53 -17.35
C GLN A 383 5.46 -2.23 -17.90
N SER A 384 5.56 -2.07 -19.22
CA SER A 384 6.05 -0.84 -19.83
C SER A 384 5.17 0.36 -19.44
N ILE A 385 3.84 0.21 -19.52
CA ILE A 385 2.90 1.26 -19.11
C ILE A 385 3.05 1.54 -17.62
N TYR A 386 3.05 0.49 -16.79
CA TYR A 386 3.05 0.70 -15.35
C TYR A 386 4.38 1.29 -14.84
N SER A 387 5.50 0.86 -15.42
CA SER A 387 6.84 1.26 -15.01
C SER A 387 7.11 2.76 -15.21
N MET A 388 6.36 3.45 -16.08
CA MET A 388 6.48 4.89 -16.20
C MET A 388 6.05 5.61 -14.92
N ARG A 389 4.93 5.20 -14.30
CA ARG A 389 4.49 5.77 -13.01
C ARG A 389 5.38 5.33 -11.86
N LEU A 390 5.85 4.08 -11.87
CA LEU A 390 6.81 3.60 -10.86
C LEU A 390 8.14 4.37 -10.93
N TRP A 391 8.61 4.70 -12.14
CA TRP A 391 9.76 5.60 -12.32
C TRP A 391 9.48 6.98 -11.73
N SER A 392 8.32 7.60 -12.00
CA SER A 392 7.93 8.88 -11.39
C SER A 392 7.92 8.79 -9.85
N MET A 393 7.41 7.70 -9.27
CA MET A 393 7.40 7.48 -7.82
C MET A 393 8.80 7.42 -7.21
N VAL A 394 9.72 6.65 -7.81
CA VAL A 394 11.11 6.57 -7.35
C VAL A 394 11.79 7.94 -7.43
N LYS A 395 11.57 8.69 -8.51
CA LYS A 395 12.18 10.01 -8.68
C LYS A 395 11.57 11.06 -7.75
N HIS A 396 10.28 10.99 -7.44
CA HIS A 396 9.70 11.81 -6.38
C HIS A 396 10.30 11.49 -5.01
N TRP A 397 10.42 10.20 -4.66
CA TRP A 397 11.06 9.80 -3.41
C TRP A 397 12.50 10.31 -3.34
N GLU A 398 13.27 10.14 -4.42
CA GLU A 398 14.65 10.60 -4.54
C GLU A 398 14.76 12.11 -4.28
N LEU A 399 13.92 12.94 -4.93
CA LEU A 399 13.93 14.39 -4.73
C LEU A 399 13.55 14.78 -3.29
N ASN A 400 12.54 14.13 -2.71
CA ASN A 400 12.12 14.41 -1.34
C ASN A 400 13.25 14.11 -0.34
N GLN A 401 13.96 12.99 -0.52
CA GLN A 401 15.05 12.57 0.36
C GLN A 401 16.35 13.36 0.11
N GLU A 402 16.71 13.64 -1.13
CA GLU A 402 17.93 14.38 -1.48
C GLU A 402 17.86 15.84 -1.09
N PHE A 403 16.73 16.47 -1.37
CA PHE A 403 16.56 17.90 -1.13
C PHE A 403 15.89 18.21 0.22
N LYS A 404 15.60 17.18 1.03
CA LYS A 404 14.98 17.28 2.36
C LYS A 404 13.64 18.02 2.33
N LEU A 405 12.79 17.68 1.37
CA LEU A 405 11.53 18.39 1.11
C LEU A 405 10.41 18.02 2.10
N GLU A 406 10.40 16.78 2.58
CA GLU A 406 9.39 16.26 3.49
C GLU A 406 9.13 17.11 4.75
N PRO A 407 10.14 17.58 5.50
CA PRO A 407 9.91 18.47 6.66
C PRO A 407 9.44 19.87 6.28
N MET A 408 9.45 20.23 5.00
CA MET A 408 9.08 21.57 4.53
C MET A 408 7.62 21.65 4.08
N ALA A 409 6.75 20.80 4.62
CA ALA A 409 5.32 20.82 4.34
C ALA A 409 4.70 22.22 4.48
N GLN A 410 5.07 23.00 5.51
CA GLN A 410 4.55 24.36 5.68
C GLN A 410 5.10 25.38 4.68
N VAL A 411 6.23 25.10 4.02
CA VAL A 411 6.69 25.91 2.88
C VAL A 411 5.75 25.65 1.69
N ALA A 412 5.45 24.38 1.43
CA ALA A 412 4.66 23.97 0.29
C ALA A 412 3.16 24.31 0.45
N PHE A 413 2.63 24.09 1.65
CA PHE A 413 1.22 24.14 2.01
C PHE A 413 0.93 25.15 3.13
N GLY A 414 1.82 26.08 3.44
CA GLY A 414 1.60 27.13 4.45
C GLY A 414 1.44 26.65 5.91
N PRO A 415 1.18 27.57 6.85
CA PRO A 415 1.39 27.33 8.29
C PRO A 415 0.51 26.26 8.96
N GLN A 416 -0.63 25.92 8.35
CA GLN A 416 -1.59 24.95 8.89
C GLN A 416 -1.32 23.51 8.43
N ALA A 417 -0.36 23.32 7.53
CA ALA A 417 0.02 22.01 7.03
C ALA A 417 0.62 21.14 8.14
N ASP A 418 0.58 19.82 7.92
CA ASP A 418 1.21 18.86 8.79
C ASP A 418 2.72 19.11 8.90
N SER A 419 3.36 18.49 9.90
CA SER A 419 4.81 18.63 10.11
C SER A 419 5.67 18.03 9.00
N ARG A 420 5.09 17.13 8.20
CA ARG A 420 5.74 16.45 7.08
C ARG A 420 4.72 16.10 5.99
N ALA A 421 5.10 16.27 4.74
CA ALA A 421 4.25 15.97 3.59
C ALA A 421 5.04 15.91 2.28
N TRP A 422 4.47 15.26 1.27
CA TRP A 422 4.86 15.44 -0.11
C TRP A 422 4.02 16.53 -0.78
N TYR A 423 4.63 17.37 -1.62
CA TYR A 423 3.89 18.28 -2.51
C TYR A 423 3.70 17.67 -3.89
N SER A 424 2.93 16.58 -3.93
CA SER A 424 2.56 15.87 -5.16
C SER A 424 1.37 14.94 -4.90
N PRO A 425 0.51 14.70 -5.91
CA PRO A 425 -0.47 13.62 -5.90
C PRO A 425 0.02 12.36 -6.65
N GLU A 426 1.32 12.25 -6.96
CA GLU A 426 1.90 11.12 -7.70
C GLU A 426 1.52 9.74 -7.15
N PRO A 427 1.51 9.48 -5.82
CA PRO A 427 1.06 8.20 -5.29
C PRO A 427 -0.33 7.79 -5.77
N PHE A 428 -1.29 8.72 -5.79
CA PHE A 428 -2.64 8.46 -6.31
C PHE A 428 -2.61 8.12 -7.81
N PHE A 429 -1.85 8.85 -8.63
CA PHE A 429 -1.71 8.60 -10.06
C PHE A 429 -0.90 7.34 -10.41
N ALA A 430 -0.10 6.83 -9.48
CA ALA A 430 0.57 5.54 -9.60
C ALA A 430 -0.38 4.35 -9.42
N SER A 431 -1.64 4.57 -9.04
CA SER A 431 -2.64 3.51 -9.01
C SER A 431 -2.87 2.92 -10.41
N PRO A 432 -2.90 1.57 -10.57
CA PRO A 432 -3.32 0.92 -11.81
C PRO A 432 -4.62 1.47 -12.41
N ASN A 433 -5.57 1.89 -11.56
CA ASN A 433 -6.81 2.52 -12.00
C ASN A 433 -6.57 3.85 -12.73
N MET A 434 -5.70 4.70 -12.17
CA MET A 434 -5.37 6.01 -12.77
C MET A 434 -4.52 5.87 -14.03
N THR A 435 -3.77 4.78 -14.15
CA THR A 435 -3.07 4.40 -15.39
C THR A 435 -3.94 3.66 -16.42
N HIS A 436 -5.24 3.47 -16.13
CA HIS A 436 -6.18 2.72 -16.97
C HIS A 436 -5.78 1.26 -17.25
N ILE A 437 -4.95 0.66 -16.40
CA ILE A 437 -4.60 -0.76 -16.49
C ILE A 437 -5.85 -1.57 -16.07
N PRO A 438 -6.36 -2.48 -16.91
CA PRO A 438 -7.52 -3.29 -16.56
C PRO A 438 -7.29 -4.14 -15.32
N MET A 439 -8.38 -4.38 -14.58
CA MET A 439 -8.36 -5.24 -13.40
C MET A 439 -7.86 -6.66 -13.75
N GLY A 440 -7.06 -7.26 -12.87
CA GLY A 440 -6.47 -8.58 -13.10
C GLY A 440 -5.27 -8.60 -14.07
N LYS A 441 -4.65 -7.44 -14.34
CA LYS A 441 -3.41 -7.36 -15.14
C LYS A 441 -2.14 -7.11 -14.31
N VAL A 442 -2.29 -6.80 -13.02
CA VAL A 442 -1.19 -6.59 -12.07
C VAL A 442 -1.12 -7.72 -11.05
N GLY A 443 0.02 -7.84 -10.35
CA GLY A 443 0.30 -8.95 -9.44
C GLY A 443 0.22 -10.31 -10.16
N ASN A 444 -0.45 -11.28 -9.54
CA ASN A 444 -0.69 -12.61 -10.12
C ASN A 444 -1.89 -12.67 -11.07
N GLY A 445 -2.41 -11.52 -11.49
CA GLY A 445 -3.51 -11.42 -12.45
C GLY A 445 -4.91 -11.66 -11.87
N THR A 446 -5.04 -11.78 -10.55
CA THR A 446 -6.35 -11.86 -9.90
C THR A 446 -6.98 -10.48 -9.75
N THR A 447 -8.31 -10.43 -9.79
CA THR A 447 -9.08 -9.20 -9.50
C THR A 447 -8.77 -8.67 -8.10
N ALA A 448 -8.63 -9.56 -7.10
CA ALA A 448 -8.27 -9.19 -5.74
C ALA A 448 -6.91 -8.49 -5.64
N ALA A 449 -5.88 -9.00 -6.32
CA ALA A 449 -4.58 -8.34 -6.38
C ALA A 449 -4.68 -6.97 -7.07
N GLY A 450 -5.40 -6.87 -8.19
CA GLY A 450 -5.64 -5.61 -8.87
C GLY A 450 -6.34 -4.57 -7.99
N GLN A 451 -7.39 -5.00 -7.28
CA GLN A 451 -8.15 -4.16 -6.35
C GLN A 451 -7.27 -3.63 -5.23
N TYR A 452 -6.46 -4.51 -4.64
CA TYR A 452 -5.51 -4.16 -3.60
C TYR A 452 -4.47 -3.16 -4.10
N VAL A 453 -3.80 -3.43 -5.22
CA VAL A 453 -2.74 -2.54 -5.73
C VAL A 453 -3.33 -1.17 -6.09
N ALA A 454 -4.52 -1.14 -6.70
CA ALA A 454 -5.22 0.11 -6.97
C ALA A 454 -5.50 0.92 -5.70
N TYR A 455 -5.92 0.24 -4.63
CA TYR A 455 -6.26 0.85 -3.35
C TYR A 455 -5.04 1.36 -2.57
N VAL A 456 -3.97 0.56 -2.43
CA VAL A 456 -2.86 0.92 -1.52
C VAL A 456 -2.09 2.18 -1.96
N TRP A 457 -2.12 2.49 -3.26
CA TRP A 457 -1.63 3.77 -3.79
C TRP A 457 -2.46 4.97 -3.31
N TYR A 458 -3.79 4.83 -3.25
CA TYR A 458 -4.67 5.85 -2.66
C TYR A 458 -4.39 5.99 -1.16
N HIS A 459 -4.19 4.87 -0.45
CA HIS A 459 -3.87 4.95 0.97
C HIS A 459 -2.51 5.59 1.24
N LEU A 460 -1.50 5.27 0.43
CA LEU A 460 -0.21 5.94 0.52
C LEU A 460 -0.34 7.46 0.24
N GLN A 461 -1.21 7.86 -0.70
CA GLN A 461 -1.49 9.27 -0.95
C GLN A 461 -1.99 9.98 0.31
N VAL A 462 -2.94 9.42 1.06
CA VAL A 462 -3.45 10.08 2.28
C VAL A 462 -2.42 10.12 3.41
N VAL A 463 -1.49 9.15 3.45
CA VAL A 463 -0.35 9.14 4.39
C VAL A 463 0.66 10.24 4.05
N LEU A 464 1.00 10.40 2.76
CA LEU A 464 2.00 11.36 2.29
C LEU A 464 1.46 12.79 2.15
N ASN A 465 0.20 12.93 1.74
CA ASN A 465 -0.47 14.19 1.49
C ASN A 465 -2.00 13.98 1.44
N GLY A 466 -2.62 13.92 2.63
CA GLY A 466 -4.08 13.90 2.80
C GLY A 466 -4.74 15.28 2.77
N GLY A 467 -4.25 16.20 1.93
CA GLY A 467 -4.84 17.55 1.75
C GLY A 467 -4.33 18.65 2.70
N ASN A 468 -3.46 18.29 3.66
CA ASN A 468 -2.72 19.23 4.53
C ASN A 468 -3.57 20.32 5.19
N ASN A 469 -4.78 19.97 5.66
CA ASN A 469 -5.73 20.85 6.35
C ASN A 469 -6.19 22.07 5.53
N ARG A 470 -6.17 21.97 4.20
CA ARG A 470 -6.69 23.08 3.37
C ARG A 470 -7.64 22.63 2.26
N GLY A 471 -8.03 21.35 2.21
CA GLY A 471 -8.89 20.75 1.16
C GLY A 471 -8.67 21.42 -0.19
N THR A 472 -7.40 21.55 -0.53
CA THR A 472 -6.91 22.69 -1.31
C THR A 472 -7.52 22.64 -2.68
N GLY A 473 -8.07 23.76 -3.14
CA GLY A 473 -8.45 24.00 -4.54
C GLY A 473 -7.28 23.95 -5.54
N LEU A 474 -6.39 22.96 -5.43
CA LEU A 474 -5.35 22.58 -6.36
C LEU A 474 -5.77 21.39 -7.26
N GLY A 475 -6.99 20.86 -7.12
CA GLY A 475 -7.45 19.67 -7.87
C GLY A 475 -7.27 18.37 -7.08
N PRO A 476 -7.76 17.23 -7.60
CA PRO A 476 -7.99 16.02 -6.81
C PRO A 476 -6.66 15.39 -6.39
N SER A 477 -6.18 15.74 -5.19
CA SER A 477 -5.10 14.98 -4.55
C SER A 477 -5.57 13.58 -4.19
N ILE A 478 -6.88 13.40 -3.96
CA ILE A 478 -7.56 12.13 -3.71
C ILE A 478 -8.92 12.17 -4.43
N ASP A 479 -9.29 11.07 -5.07
CA ASP A 479 -10.67 10.83 -5.55
C ASP A 479 -11.43 9.97 -4.53
N PHE A 480 -12.18 10.63 -3.64
CA PHE A 480 -12.91 9.97 -2.55
C PHE A 480 -14.02 9.02 -3.04
N PRO A 481 -14.89 9.39 -3.99
CA PRO A 481 -15.86 8.44 -4.54
C PRO A 481 -15.25 7.13 -5.03
N TYR A 482 -14.11 7.21 -5.75
CA TYR A 482 -13.42 6.00 -6.21
C TYR A 482 -12.79 5.20 -5.08
N VAL A 483 -12.21 5.85 -4.05
CA VAL A 483 -11.63 5.11 -2.92
C VAL A 483 -12.67 4.30 -2.15
N PHE A 484 -13.89 4.82 -1.99
CA PHE A 484 -14.98 4.05 -1.37
C PHE A 484 -15.33 2.81 -2.20
N GLY A 485 -15.41 2.96 -3.53
CA GLY A 485 -15.55 1.83 -4.44
C GLY A 485 -14.41 0.81 -4.28
N PHE A 486 -13.17 1.28 -4.08
CA PHE A 486 -12.03 0.38 -3.86
C PHE A 486 -12.15 -0.41 -2.56
N VAL A 487 -12.45 0.28 -1.46
CA VAL A 487 -12.62 -0.33 -0.13
C VAL A 487 -13.79 -1.31 -0.13
N GLY A 488 -14.95 -0.91 -0.69
CA GLY A 488 -16.10 -1.79 -0.85
C GLY A 488 -15.76 -3.03 -1.69
N GLY A 489 -15.09 -2.82 -2.84
CA GLY A 489 -14.64 -3.86 -3.76
C GLY A 489 -13.79 -4.95 -3.13
N MET A 490 -12.91 -4.60 -2.19
CA MET A 490 -12.10 -5.59 -1.46
C MET A 490 -12.97 -6.62 -0.71
N SER A 491 -14.21 -6.27 -0.34
CA SER A 491 -15.13 -7.15 0.39
C SER A 491 -15.77 -8.23 -0.50
N TYR A 492 -15.68 -8.12 -1.82
CA TYR A 492 -16.37 -9.04 -2.76
C TYR A 492 -15.60 -9.36 -4.06
N ALA A 493 -14.33 -8.97 -4.20
CA ALA A 493 -13.54 -9.05 -5.45
C ALA A 493 -13.14 -10.48 -5.92
N GLY A 494 -13.95 -11.51 -5.65
CA GLY A 494 -13.66 -12.89 -6.06
C GLY A 494 -12.41 -13.48 -5.39
N ALA A 495 -12.01 -12.92 -4.24
CA ALA A 495 -10.88 -13.38 -3.46
C ALA A 495 -11.16 -14.76 -2.82
N PRO A 496 -10.14 -15.60 -2.61
CA PRO A 496 -10.30 -16.89 -1.94
C PRO A 496 -10.66 -16.78 -0.45
N ALA A 497 -10.58 -15.57 0.12
CA ALA A 497 -11.08 -15.24 1.45
C ALA A 497 -11.70 -13.83 1.45
N LEU A 498 -12.69 -13.61 2.31
CA LEU A 498 -13.34 -12.30 2.45
C LEU A 498 -12.47 -11.36 3.28
N SER A 499 -12.38 -10.10 2.84
CA SER A 499 -11.95 -8.98 3.69
C SER A 499 -13.19 -8.27 4.25
N ASN A 500 -13.07 -7.67 5.44
CA ASN A 500 -14.18 -6.99 6.11
C ASN A 500 -13.77 -5.55 6.49
N PRO A 501 -13.60 -4.64 5.50
CA PRO A 501 -12.93 -3.35 5.68
C PRO A 501 -13.84 -2.23 6.22
N GLY A 502 -14.68 -2.52 7.21
CA GLY A 502 -15.64 -1.56 7.77
C GLY A 502 -14.98 -0.42 8.56
N CYS A 503 -13.95 -0.71 9.35
CA CYS A 503 -13.14 0.30 10.04
C CYS A 503 -12.31 1.10 9.02
N LEU A 504 -11.74 0.46 8.01
CA LEU A 504 -11.06 1.17 6.92
C LEU A 504 -12.00 2.10 6.14
N MET A 505 -13.22 1.68 5.86
CA MET A 505 -14.24 2.55 5.25
C MET A 505 -14.55 3.76 6.14
N THR A 506 -14.69 3.52 7.45
CA THR A 506 -14.92 4.58 8.44
C THR A 506 -13.76 5.58 8.47
N PHE A 507 -12.51 5.10 8.44
CA PHE A 507 -11.31 5.94 8.34
C PHE A 507 -11.40 6.88 7.13
N TRP A 508 -11.68 6.34 5.95
CA TRP A 508 -11.76 7.15 4.72
C TRP A 508 -12.88 8.18 4.76
N LEU A 509 -14.03 7.84 5.34
CA LEU A 509 -15.12 8.77 5.53
C LEU A 509 -14.77 9.90 6.52
N ILE A 510 -14.02 9.60 7.58
CA ILE A 510 -13.49 10.62 8.51
C ILE A 510 -12.50 11.53 7.76
N LYS A 511 -11.60 10.95 6.97
CA LYS A 511 -10.65 11.76 6.16
C LYS A 511 -11.38 12.62 5.13
N GLY A 512 -12.46 12.12 4.52
CA GLY A 512 -13.31 12.92 3.63
C GLY A 512 -13.94 14.11 4.33
N LEU A 513 -14.47 13.91 5.55
CA LEU A 513 -15.03 14.98 6.38
C LEU A 513 -13.99 16.05 6.71
N GLN A 514 -12.78 15.64 7.09
CA GLN A 514 -11.69 16.54 7.47
C GLN A 514 -11.10 17.27 6.27
N ASP A 515 -10.90 16.58 5.14
CA ASP A 515 -10.41 17.20 3.92
C ASP A 515 -11.41 18.23 3.35
N SER A 516 -12.71 17.96 3.53
CA SER A 516 -13.78 18.89 3.15
C SER A 516 -13.88 20.11 4.08
N GLU A 517 -13.10 20.19 5.17
CA GLU A 517 -13.07 21.34 6.09
C GLU A 517 -12.09 22.43 5.58
N ASN A 518 -12.31 22.91 4.36
CA ASN A 518 -11.46 23.89 3.68
C ASN A 518 -12.01 25.33 3.71
N GLY A 519 -13.07 25.57 4.49
CA GLY A 519 -13.74 26.86 4.60
C GLY A 519 -14.74 27.18 3.48
N LEU A 520 -14.93 26.29 2.50
CA LEU A 520 -15.90 26.44 1.43
C LEU A 520 -17.14 25.57 1.66
N GLY A 521 -18.32 26.14 1.45
CA GLY A 521 -19.58 25.42 1.50
C GLY A 521 -19.86 24.58 0.24
N PRO A 522 -21.02 23.91 0.18
CA PRO A 522 -21.45 23.13 -0.99
C PRO A 522 -21.54 23.94 -2.28
N ASP A 523 -21.68 25.26 -2.16
CA ASP A 523 -21.68 26.26 -3.24
C ASP A 523 -20.28 26.65 -3.75
N GLY A 524 -19.22 26.01 -3.26
CA GLY A 524 -17.85 26.22 -3.73
C GLY A 524 -17.71 26.00 -5.24
N ALA A 525 -17.18 27.01 -5.95
CA ALA A 525 -17.06 26.99 -7.40
C ALA A 525 -16.24 25.79 -7.91
N GLY A 526 -16.69 25.14 -8.99
CA GLY A 526 -15.97 24.01 -9.59
C GLY A 526 -15.94 22.75 -8.73
N GLY A 527 -16.82 22.63 -7.72
CA GLY A 527 -16.92 21.44 -6.87
C GLY A 527 -15.82 21.33 -5.81
N VAL A 528 -15.08 22.40 -5.54
CA VAL A 528 -13.95 22.42 -4.59
C VAL A 528 -14.37 22.64 -3.14
N GLY A 529 -15.67 22.80 -2.86
CA GLY A 529 -16.20 22.94 -1.50
C GLY A 529 -16.68 21.62 -0.90
N TRP A 530 -17.37 21.70 0.23
CA TRP A 530 -17.92 20.52 0.90
C TRP A 530 -18.91 19.77 0.01
N GLY A 531 -18.62 18.51 -0.33
CA GLY A 531 -19.42 17.69 -1.25
C GLY A 531 -20.06 16.46 -0.61
N LEU A 532 -21.29 16.14 -1.00
CA LEU A 532 -22.01 14.97 -0.48
C LEU A 532 -21.47 13.63 -1.00
N ASN A 533 -20.77 13.62 -2.14
CA ASN A 533 -20.12 12.43 -2.69
C ASN A 533 -18.87 12.02 -1.90
N THR A 534 -18.05 12.99 -1.45
CA THR A 534 -16.90 12.79 -0.56
C THR A 534 -17.32 12.38 0.84
N ASN A 535 -18.46 12.89 1.31
CA ASN A 535 -18.94 12.73 2.68
C ASN A 535 -20.17 11.82 2.75
N ASN A 536 -20.25 10.79 1.91
CA ASN A 536 -21.45 9.99 1.72
C ASN A 536 -21.60 8.91 2.82
N PRO A 537 -22.49 9.03 3.82
CA PRO A 537 -22.59 8.05 4.89
C PRO A 537 -23.09 6.68 4.41
N SER A 538 -23.80 6.64 3.27
CA SER A 538 -24.33 5.38 2.72
C SER A 538 -23.25 4.35 2.37
N GLN A 539 -21.98 4.78 2.26
CA GLN A 539 -20.84 3.89 2.04
C GLN A 539 -20.67 2.85 3.17
N LEU A 540 -21.12 3.17 4.39
CA LEU A 540 -21.14 2.21 5.51
C LEU A 540 -22.23 1.13 5.34
N LEU A 541 -23.14 1.28 4.37
CA LEU A 541 -24.33 0.45 4.19
C LEU A 541 -24.33 -0.37 2.89
N GLN A 542 -23.74 0.13 1.80
CA GLN A 542 -23.86 -0.46 0.45
C GLN A 542 -23.49 -1.95 0.39
N LEU A 543 -22.52 -2.38 1.21
CA LEU A 543 -22.07 -3.77 1.34
C LEU A 543 -21.97 -4.18 2.81
N SER A 544 -22.89 -3.67 3.62
CA SER A 544 -22.79 -3.77 5.09
C SER A 544 -22.79 -5.20 5.65
N ASN A 545 -23.30 -6.19 4.92
CA ASN A 545 -23.17 -7.59 5.32
C ASN A 545 -21.77 -8.17 5.08
N TRP A 546 -20.92 -7.48 4.33
CA TRP A 546 -19.54 -7.90 4.05
C TRP A 546 -18.56 -7.03 4.82
N LEU A 547 -18.77 -5.71 4.82
CA LEU A 547 -17.89 -4.74 5.49
C LEU A 547 -17.70 -5.02 6.99
N TRP A 548 -18.74 -5.50 7.67
CA TRP A 548 -18.79 -5.46 9.13
C TRP A 548 -18.72 -6.82 9.84
N ASN A 549 -18.44 -7.93 9.13
CA ASN A 549 -18.54 -9.27 9.72
C ASN A 549 -17.59 -9.53 10.89
N GLU A 550 -16.50 -8.77 11.00
CA GLU A 550 -15.52 -8.90 12.09
C GLU A 550 -15.85 -8.05 13.33
N GLN A 551 -16.86 -7.18 13.25
CA GLN A 551 -17.23 -6.27 14.34
C GLN A 551 -18.54 -6.69 15.01
N PRO A 552 -18.64 -6.66 16.36
CA PRO A 552 -19.91 -6.82 17.05
C PRO A 552 -20.92 -5.74 16.62
N LEU A 553 -22.20 -6.09 16.51
CA LEU A 553 -23.26 -5.19 16.06
C LEU A 553 -23.28 -3.86 16.84
N ALA A 554 -23.05 -3.90 18.16
CA ALA A 554 -22.99 -2.70 18.99
C ALA A 554 -21.85 -1.73 18.59
N ASN A 555 -20.70 -2.26 18.17
CA ASN A 555 -19.60 -1.44 17.66
C ASN A 555 -19.95 -0.84 16.30
N GLN A 556 -20.55 -1.63 15.40
CA GLN A 556 -21.02 -1.15 14.09
C GLN A 556 -21.99 0.02 14.27
N ALA A 557 -23.04 -0.16 15.08
CA ALA A 557 -24.05 0.85 15.36
C ALA A 557 -23.42 2.12 15.93
N ARG A 558 -22.51 1.99 16.90
CA ARG A 558 -21.80 3.13 17.51
C ARG A 558 -20.95 3.90 16.49
N MET A 559 -20.22 3.22 15.61
CA MET A 559 -19.42 3.89 14.58
C MET A 559 -20.30 4.63 13.57
N MET A 560 -21.36 3.97 13.08
CA MET A 560 -22.34 4.59 12.17
C MET A 560 -23.00 5.81 12.80
N GLU A 561 -23.50 5.67 14.03
CA GLU A 561 -24.10 6.75 14.83
C GLU A 561 -23.14 7.93 14.98
N THR A 562 -21.89 7.67 15.40
CA THR A 562 -20.90 8.72 15.63
C THR A 562 -20.58 9.49 14.34
N TYR A 563 -20.34 8.76 13.24
CA TYR A 563 -20.07 9.40 11.95
C TYR A 563 -21.25 10.26 11.49
N LEU A 564 -22.48 9.72 11.59
CA LEU A 564 -23.70 10.44 11.24
C LEU A 564 -23.89 11.71 12.07
N GLN A 565 -23.54 11.70 13.36
CA GLN A 565 -23.64 12.89 14.21
C GLN A 565 -22.68 14.00 13.75
N TYR A 566 -21.42 13.68 13.43
CA TYR A 566 -20.48 14.67 12.89
C TYR A 566 -20.89 15.17 11.50
N TRP A 567 -21.29 14.25 10.62
CA TRP A 567 -21.81 14.59 9.30
C TRP A 567 -23.03 15.50 9.39
N LEU A 568 -24.00 15.15 10.25
CA LEU A 568 -25.24 15.91 10.45
C LEU A 568 -24.96 17.31 11.01
N ALA A 569 -24.04 17.43 11.97
CA ALA A 569 -23.62 18.72 12.51
C ALA A 569 -23.04 19.62 11.41
N LYS A 570 -22.23 19.04 10.50
CA LYS A 570 -21.64 19.77 9.38
C LYS A 570 -22.69 20.19 8.35
N VAL A 571 -23.56 19.29 7.87
CA VAL A 571 -24.57 19.66 6.86
C VAL A 571 -25.60 20.67 7.37
N ASN A 572 -25.86 20.71 8.68
CA ASN A 572 -26.71 21.74 9.30
C ASN A 572 -26.05 23.12 9.38
N SER A 573 -24.74 23.21 9.18
CA SER A 573 -24.05 24.52 9.10
C SER A 573 -24.27 25.23 7.76
N PHE A 574 -24.85 24.55 6.77
CA PHE A 574 -25.11 25.08 5.44
C PHE A 574 -26.59 25.32 5.20
N THR A 575 -26.89 26.31 4.37
CA THR A 575 -28.27 26.60 3.95
C THR A 575 -28.69 25.74 2.75
N PRO A 576 -29.99 25.47 2.55
CA PRO A 576 -30.47 24.78 1.34
C PRO A 576 -30.02 25.46 0.04
N GLN A 577 -29.98 26.79 0.03
CA GLN A 577 -29.54 27.56 -1.14
C GLN A 577 -28.10 27.24 -1.54
N GLN A 578 -27.20 26.95 -0.58
CA GLN A 578 -25.83 26.56 -0.91
C GLN A 578 -25.77 25.21 -1.62
N PHE A 579 -26.60 24.24 -1.20
CA PHE A 579 -26.71 22.96 -1.90
C PHE A 579 -27.29 23.13 -3.31
N TYR A 580 -28.26 24.03 -3.49
CA TYR A 580 -28.84 24.32 -4.81
C TYR A 580 -27.85 25.01 -5.73
N SER A 581 -27.18 26.05 -5.24
CA SER A 581 -26.16 26.80 -5.99
C SER A 581 -24.95 25.92 -6.35
N GLY A 582 -24.59 24.97 -5.49
CA GLY A 582 -23.55 23.97 -5.76
C GLY A 582 -23.96 22.84 -6.72
N GLY A 583 -25.24 22.77 -7.11
CA GLY A 583 -25.75 21.69 -7.98
C GLY A 583 -25.92 20.34 -7.30
N TRP A 584 -25.88 20.29 -5.96
CA TRP A 584 -26.02 19.05 -5.18
C TRP A 584 -27.47 18.62 -4.95
N ALA A 585 -28.40 19.57 -5.03
CA ALA A 585 -29.82 19.34 -4.81
C ALA A 585 -30.68 20.32 -5.63
N ALA A 586 -31.95 20.00 -5.80
CA ALA A 586 -32.96 20.96 -6.23
C ALA A 586 -34.23 20.79 -5.38
N PRO A 587 -34.96 21.87 -5.08
CA PRO A 587 -36.18 21.78 -4.26
C PRO A 587 -37.30 20.96 -4.93
N THR A 588 -37.27 20.85 -6.26
CA THR A 588 -38.20 20.05 -7.08
C THR A 588 -37.79 18.58 -7.21
N GLN A 589 -36.58 18.22 -6.78
CA GLN A 589 -36.08 16.86 -6.87
C GLN A 589 -36.81 15.96 -5.89
N ILE A 590 -37.28 14.81 -6.39
CA ILE A 590 -37.95 13.77 -5.61
C ILE A 590 -36.99 12.59 -5.52
N PRO A 591 -36.38 12.32 -4.35
CA PRO A 591 -35.59 11.12 -4.09
C PRO A 591 -36.32 9.83 -4.48
N ASP A 592 -35.60 8.91 -5.11
CA ASP A 592 -36.03 7.53 -5.32
C ASP A 592 -35.09 6.57 -4.55
N PRO A 593 -35.48 6.11 -3.35
CA PRO A 593 -34.63 5.24 -2.55
C PRO A 593 -34.48 3.81 -3.13
N THR A 594 -35.24 3.46 -4.17
CA THR A 594 -35.10 2.15 -4.85
C THR A 594 -33.97 2.16 -5.89
N TRP A 595 -33.52 3.35 -6.30
CA TRP A 595 -32.38 3.56 -7.20
C TRP A 595 -31.31 4.47 -6.56
N PRO A 596 -30.66 4.02 -5.47
CA PRO A 596 -29.74 4.86 -4.68
C PRO A 596 -28.55 5.39 -5.49
N GLU A 597 -28.08 4.63 -6.48
CA GLU A 597 -26.95 5.01 -7.35
C GLU A 597 -27.26 6.23 -8.25
N ASN A 598 -28.54 6.54 -8.48
CA ASN A 598 -28.98 7.55 -9.44
C ASN A 598 -29.13 8.96 -8.83
N GLY A 599 -28.32 9.27 -7.83
CA GLY A 599 -28.22 10.61 -7.27
C GLY A 599 -28.13 10.64 -5.75
N ILE A 600 -27.51 11.71 -5.25
CA ILE A 600 -27.24 11.89 -3.83
C ILE A 600 -28.52 12.00 -2.99
N SER A 601 -29.57 12.61 -3.53
CA SER A 601 -30.89 12.62 -2.88
C SER A 601 -31.42 11.22 -2.61
N ASN A 602 -31.20 10.29 -3.55
CA ASN A 602 -31.64 8.91 -3.46
C ASN A 602 -30.85 8.18 -2.38
N TYR A 603 -29.54 8.41 -2.30
CA TYR A 603 -28.69 7.90 -1.22
C TYR A 603 -29.17 8.33 0.17
N VAL A 604 -29.53 9.61 0.34
CA VAL A 604 -30.03 10.13 1.63
C VAL A 604 -31.34 9.45 2.02
N ALA A 605 -32.30 9.36 1.09
CA ALA A 605 -33.55 8.64 1.37
C ALA A 605 -33.27 7.17 1.70
N PHE A 606 -32.47 6.50 0.86
CA PHE A 606 -32.09 5.08 0.98
C PHE A 606 -31.43 4.73 2.32
N MET A 607 -30.47 5.53 2.80
CA MET A 607 -29.63 5.15 3.94
C MET A 607 -30.36 5.14 5.28
N ILE A 608 -31.37 5.99 5.45
CA ILE A 608 -32.01 6.28 6.75
C ILE A 608 -32.61 5.03 7.43
N PRO A 609 -33.53 4.26 6.82
CA PRO A 609 -34.12 3.10 7.49
C PRO A 609 -33.12 1.94 7.64
N GLN A 610 -32.12 1.85 6.77
CA GLN A 610 -31.05 0.87 6.91
C GLN A 610 -30.16 1.16 8.11
N PHE A 611 -29.85 2.44 8.39
CA PHE A 611 -29.16 2.81 9.62
C PHE A 611 -29.98 2.46 10.86
N THR A 612 -31.28 2.74 10.86
CA THR A 612 -32.19 2.32 11.94
C THR A 612 -32.15 0.80 12.13
N TYR A 613 -32.20 0.02 11.04
CA TYR A 613 -32.07 -1.45 11.09
C TYR A 613 -30.74 -1.93 11.69
N ARG A 614 -29.65 -1.19 11.44
CA ARG A 614 -28.31 -1.46 11.99
C ARG A 614 -28.12 -0.99 13.43
N GLY A 615 -29.14 -0.43 14.07
CA GLY A 615 -29.11 -0.02 15.47
C GLY A 615 -28.68 1.43 15.71
N VAL A 616 -28.61 2.27 14.67
CA VAL A 616 -28.52 3.73 14.82
C VAL A 616 -29.80 4.24 15.48
N SER A 617 -29.66 5.20 16.40
CA SER A 617 -30.76 5.72 17.18
C SER A 617 -31.81 6.42 16.30
N THR A 618 -33.07 6.25 16.66
CA THR A 618 -34.18 6.94 15.98
C THR A 618 -34.10 8.46 16.17
N ALA A 619 -33.46 8.95 17.24
CA ALA A 619 -33.20 10.37 17.43
C ALA A 619 -32.32 10.93 16.30
N THR A 620 -31.22 10.26 15.98
CA THR A 620 -30.30 10.66 14.90
C THR A 620 -30.94 10.53 13.53
N THR A 621 -31.62 9.41 13.24
CA THR A 621 -32.28 9.25 11.93
C THR A 621 -33.45 10.23 11.73
N ASN A 622 -34.20 10.57 12.78
CA ASN A 622 -35.21 11.63 12.73
C ASN A 622 -34.59 13.03 12.50
N ALA A 623 -33.42 13.32 13.08
CA ALA A 623 -32.74 14.58 12.87
C ALA A 623 -32.21 14.72 11.43
N ILE A 624 -31.74 13.62 10.82
CA ILE A 624 -31.38 13.58 9.38
C ILE A 624 -32.62 13.83 8.52
N ILE A 625 -33.76 13.20 8.82
CA ILE A 625 -35.02 13.46 8.12
C ILE A 625 -35.42 14.94 8.22
N ALA A 626 -35.30 15.54 9.41
CA ALA A 626 -35.62 16.94 9.63
C ALA A 626 -34.76 17.86 8.76
N TRP A 627 -33.44 17.62 8.70
CA TRP A 627 -32.54 18.33 7.78
C TRP A 627 -32.94 18.09 6.32
N ALA A 628 -33.17 16.84 5.91
CA ALA A 628 -33.46 16.49 4.53
C ALA A 628 -34.77 17.10 4.02
N LYS A 629 -35.78 17.27 4.90
CA LYS A 629 -37.03 18.03 4.61
C LYS A 629 -36.76 19.49 4.22
N THR A 630 -35.67 20.11 4.69
CA THR A 630 -35.29 21.48 4.31
C THR A 630 -34.66 21.56 2.91
N ILE A 631 -34.04 20.46 2.45
CA ILE A 631 -33.34 20.36 1.15
C ILE A 631 -34.27 19.84 0.05
N TRP A 632 -35.10 18.84 0.37
CA TRP A 632 -36.04 18.21 -0.56
C TRP A 632 -37.47 18.23 0.01
N PRO A 633 -38.13 19.41 0.03
CA PRO A 633 -39.42 19.59 0.69
C PRO A 633 -40.58 18.83 0.02
N ASN A 634 -40.44 18.48 -1.27
CA ASN A 634 -41.50 17.82 -2.04
C ASN A 634 -41.53 16.29 -1.89
N TYR A 635 -40.60 15.70 -1.13
CA TYR A 635 -40.52 14.27 -0.93
C TYR A 635 -41.27 13.81 0.33
N ASN A 636 -41.91 12.64 0.24
CA ASN A 636 -42.59 12.02 1.39
C ASN A 636 -41.59 11.35 2.34
N TRP A 637 -40.91 12.15 3.15
CA TRP A 637 -39.97 11.67 4.17
C TRP A 637 -40.63 10.83 5.29
N ASP A 638 -41.96 10.88 5.44
CA ASP A 638 -42.65 10.03 6.40
C ASP A 638 -42.72 8.57 5.90
N ALA A 639 -42.72 8.32 4.59
CA ALA A 639 -42.51 6.99 4.02
C ALA A 639 -41.12 6.44 4.39
N THR A 640 -40.06 7.25 4.21
CA THR A 640 -38.70 6.91 4.65
C THR A 640 -38.61 6.59 6.14
N LYS A 641 -39.30 7.37 6.98
CA LYS A 641 -39.34 7.13 8.43
C LYS A 641 -39.97 5.78 8.79
N ASN A 642 -41.03 5.40 8.07
CA ASN A 642 -41.83 4.22 8.34
C ASN A 642 -41.38 2.98 7.56
N ALA A 643 -40.37 3.12 6.71
CA ALA A 643 -39.85 2.02 5.91
C ALA A 643 -39.32 0.89 6.80
N VAL A 644 -39.65 -0.35 6.42
CA VAL A 644 -39.28 -1.56 7.18
C VAL A 644 -38.18 -2.29 6.42
N CYS A 645 -37.05 -2.55 7.10
CA CYS A 645 -35.95 -3.31 6.53
C CYS A 645 -35.88 -4.72 7.07
N VAL A 646 -35.51 -5.67 6.20
CA VAL A 646 -35.24 -7.07 6.52
C VAL A 646 -33.82 -7.43 6.11
N ALA A 647 -33.34 -8.59 6.57
CA ALA A 647 -32.04 -9.10 6.14
C ALA A 647 -32.05 -9.34 4.62
N GLY A 648 -31.02 -8.86 3.93
CA GLY A 648 -30.74 -9.19 2.54
C GLY A 648 -29.38 -9.85 2.38
N THR A 649 -28.95 -10.13 1.14
CA THR A 649 -27.67 -10.81 0.86
C THR A 649 -26.47 -9.89 1.06
N ASN A 650 -26.44 -8.73 0.40
CA ASN A 650 -25.30 -7.80 0.45
C ASN A 650 -25.48 -6.69 1.49
N ARG A 651 -26.74 -6.33 1.75
CA ARG A 651 -27.19 -5.26 2.63
C ARG A 651 -28.65 -5.50 3.03
N PRO A 652 -29.18 -4.81 4.04
CA PRO A 652 -30.61 -4.87 4.36
C PRO A 652 -31.46 -4.41 3.17
N VAL A 653 -32.66 -5.00 3.02
CA VAL A 653 -33.63 -4.62 1.98
C VAL A 653 -34.82 -3.97 2.66
N CYS A 654 -35.21 -2.78 2.19
CA CYS A 654 -36.27 -2.00 2.81
C CYS A 654 -37.47 -1.84 1.89
N THR A 655 -38.67 -1.84 2.50
CA THR A 655 -39.94 -1.54 1.84
C THR A 655 -40.43 -0.18 2.36
N TRP A 656 -40.74 0.73 1.42
CA TRP A 656 -40.95 2.17 1.65
C TRP A 656 -42.42 2.57 1.66
#